data_AF-A0A0N1H980-F1
#
_entry.id   AF-A0A0N1H980-F1
#
_cell.length_a   1.000
_cell.length_b   1.000
_cell.length_c   1.000
_cell.angle_alpha   90.00
_cell.angle_beta   90.00
_cell.angle_gamma   90.00
#
_symmetry.space_group_name_H-M   'P 1'
#
loop_
_entity.id
_entity.type
_entity.pdbx_description
1 polymer ?
#
loop_
_entity_poly.entity_id
_entity_poly.type
_entity_poly.pdbx_seq_one_letter_code
_entity_poly.pdbx_strand_id
1 'polypeptide(L)'
;MTVTRTQSGKTPRKTEHPGFVETPAPRRRVTRKSGLASLRTDDSDAQDSSTGQEDEPTRALRSTRKSSHRNLRSSSGEPEETANGYANGHVKTNGHALPNGHPKDEGAVEGVPVARELIPGKIIDGWKVGSSPKIDYSGHFEFGGSYGVTALMIGFPTLMYYMWIGATYYDGKPPMPSEGQSFGNFVKEMGYLAYTGAYPSLKAWTMYWTFFLVQAAFYCLMPGVWTKGKPLAHENGKRLDYYCSAVWSWWATIIIACVLHVTGLFPLYTIIDEFGPIMSVAIISGFVVSIIAYISTIWRGKQHRMTGSLMYDFFMGAELNPRMFGILDFKMFFEVRIPWYILFLTTLGTAARQYDRYGYVSGEIGLLLLAHFLYANACSKAEELIVPTWDMYYEKWGFMLIFWNLAGVPLTYCHCTLWLANHDPATYPLNKWVVAAWYVAYLFVYWVWDTCNGQKNRFRANEHGGRVFRNAFPVLPYQYIENPKTITSEDGDTILADGWYGKARKIHYTCDFFFAMTWGAVTGFNSPFPWFYPVFFTGMIIHRAIRDIQRCRRKYGKAWEQYEREVPYLFIPMGLNIIIAGAGLAGCTTAIALQSSGHNVTLYERRDALYDNTSTHSGIQIQPNGVAILKRLGMIDATGETIALVNYNRRGGTRWGARQKLKDAFVGEARRRGVPVHIGVGVVGVRESKESVTVELSDGSTQTADLLVGADGTWSRIRKGMFPDFQPNVLDAVICQVQVPGDVINEEPHKGFMNRAKGAISAWPSPGRSALTSVSPHTGLFELQAIDSTWTLESDAEPEKRLGWCDDVQRIRDRWSDHPLAFRALLDKAERYYKWRLVEVAKIPAWSSAKVEGRYGRTLLVGDAAHGISPQAGQGSSLGMEDAVVLAELLSPQYLGLGRQEDIKRAVTMFQAIRRPRCEVMRILTNAIGKGWVAEHPKMIQAIRKTYGVLAASECYQDVRPDHKAPFHTPPFQKWLDVYDEREVVRAAWKKEMARSGRGEKGEARL
;
A
#
# COMPACT_ATOMS: atom_id res chain seq x y z
N MET A 1 0.87 50.47 27.29
CA MET A 1 -0.35 51.31 27.31
C MET A 1 -1.46 50.51 26.63
N THR A 2 -2.68 50.34 27.16
CA THR A 2 -3.19 50.61 28.53
C THR A 2 -4.37 49.65 28.79
N VAL A 3 -4.61 49.28 30.06
CA VAL A 3 -5.71 48.38 30.46
C VAL A 3 -6.99 49.18 30.75
N THR A 4 -8.15 48.67 30.31
CA THR A 4 -9.46 49.01 30.91
C THR A 4 -10.45 47.85 30.78
N ARG A 5 -11.53 47.86 31.58
CA ARG A 5 -12.43 46.71 31.84
C ARG A 5 -13.89 47.18 31.95
N THR A 6 -14.80 46.21 32.02
CA THR A 6 -16.18 46.25 32.58
C THR A 6 -17.31 47.02 31.87
N GLN A 7 -18.33 46.24 31.46
CA GLN A 7 -19.78 46.42 31.67
C GLN A 7 -20.50 47.70 31.21
N SER A 8 -21.48 47.53 30.32
CA SER A 8 -22.90 47.37 30.70
C SER A 8 -23.72 46.92 29.48
N GLY A 9 -24.99 46.52 29.65
CA GLY A 9 -25.75 45.80 28.61
C GLY A 9 -27.11 46.39 28.26
N LYS A 10 -27.57 46.10 27.03
CA LYS A 10 -28.98 46.10 26.56
C LYS A 10 -29.06 45.41 25.20
N THR A 11 -29.75 44.28 25.12
CA THR A 11 -30.01 43.57 23.84
C THR A 11 -31.21 44.21 23.13
N PRO A 12 -31.18 44.43 21.79
CA PRO A 12 -32.32 45.02 21.07
C PRO A 12 -33.60 44.19 21.11
N ARG A 13 -34.73 44.84 20.77
CA ARG A 13 -36.03 44.18 20.58
C ARG A 13 -35.95 43.10 19.49
N LYS A 14 -36.67 42.00 19.72
CA LYS A 14 -36.85 40.90 18.76
C LYS A 14 -37.75 41.37 17.61
N THR A 15 -37.33 41.13 16.36
CA THR A 15 -38.18 41.30 15.18
C THR A 15 -39.22 40.19 15.09
N GLU A 16 -40.43 40.55 14.68
CA GLU A 16 -41.51 39.60 14.41
C GLU A 16 -41.45 39.13 12.96
N HIS A 17 -41.68 37.84 12.74
CA HIS A 17 -41.88 37.27 11.40
C HIS A 17 -43.29 36.67 11.35
N PRO A 18 -44.22 37.25 10.56
CA PRO A 18 -45.60 36.75 10.49
C PRO A 18 -45.64 35.39 9.77
N GLY A 19 -46.48 34.47 10.26
CA GLY A 19 -46.71 33.18 9.60
C GLY A 19 -46.99 31.97 10.50
N PHE A 20 -46.86 32.10 11.83
CA PHE A 20 -47.17 31.01 12.78
C PHE A 20 -48.42 31.33 13.61
N VAL A 21 -49.29 30.32 13.77
CA VAL A 21 -50.51 30.37 14.56
C VAL A 21 -50.23 29.79 15.95
N GLU A 22 -50.71 30.46 17.01
CA GLU A 22 -50.52 30.05 18.41
C GLU A 22 -51.72 29.31 19.01
N THR A 23 -51.48 28.68 20.17
CA THR A 23 -52.46 28.21 21.18
C THR A 23 -53.37 27.01 20.81
N PRO A 24 -53.94 26.28 21.79
CA PRO A 24 -54.00 26.58 23.23
C PRO A 24 -53.39 25.56 24.20
N ALA A 25 -52.95 26.07 25.35
CA ALA A 25 -52.91 25.34 26.62
C ALA A 25 -54.14 25.76 27.47
N PRO A 26 -54.71 24.84 28.25
CA PRO A 26 -54.57 24.92 29.71
C PRO A 26 -54.40 23.49 30.33
N ARG A 27 -54.35 23.22 31.65
CA ARG A 27 -54.66 23.97 32.90
C ARG A 27 -53.81 23.37 34.06
N ARG A 28 -53.73 24.00 35.23
CA ARG A 28 -52.85 23.57 36.35
C ARG A 28 -53.59 23.37 37.69
N ARG A 29 -53.33 22.23 38.36
CA ARG A 29 -53.60 21.88 39.79
C ARG A 29 -55.07 21.85 40.29
N VAL A 30 -55.37 20.84 41.11
CA VAL A 30 -55.79 20.96 42.54
C VAL A 30 -55.60 19.58 43.22
N THR A 31 -55.77 19.47 44.54
CA THR A 31 -55.34 18.35 45.40
C THR A 31 -56.47 17.60 46.12
N ARG A 32 -56.10 16.43 46.71
CA ARG A 32 -56.55 15.80 47.99
C ARG A 32 -57.35 14.47 47.96
N LYS A 33 -56.88 13.61 48.88
CA LYS A 33 -57.59 12.66 49.78
C LYS A 33 -58.26 11.38 49.23
N SER A 34 -57.61 10.25 49.54
CA SER A 34 -58.12 9.13 50.37
C SER A 34 -59.59 8.71 50.30
N GLY A 35 -59.81 7.43 49.95
CA GLY A 35 -60.98 6.63 50.34
C GLY A 35 -60.57 5.16 50.47
N LEU A 36 -61.05 4.47 51.51
CA LEU A 36 -60.75 3.06 51.80
C LEU A 36 -62.05 2.31 52.11
N ALA A 37 -62.34 1.26 51.34
CA ALA A 37 -63.22 0.15 51.69
C ALA A 37 -62.77 -1.07 50.85
N SER A 38 -62.48 -2.27 51.34
CA SER A 38 -62.92 -3.08 52.50
C SER A 38 -64.17 -3.94 52.26
N LEU A 39 -63.93 -5.22 51.96
CA LEU A 39 -64.71 -6.46 52.14
C LEU A 39 -63.73 -7.57 51.66
N ARG A 40 -63.39 -8.66 52.37
CA ARG A 40 -64.17 -9.72 53.06
C ARG A 40 -65.12 -10.48 52.12
N THR A 41 -65.13 -11.81 52.08
CA THR A 41 -64.22 -12.85 52.63
C THR A 41 -64.18 -14.03 51.62
N ASP A 42 -63.93 -15.34 51.82
CA ASP A 42 -63.86 -16.25 52.98
C ASP A 42 -62.81 -17.39 52.71
N ASP A 43 -62.86 -18.46 53.49
CA ASP A 43 -61.95 -19.63 53.64
C ASP A 43 -62.02 -20.65 52.44
N SER A 44 -61.38 -21.84 52.38
CA SER A 44 -60.78 -22.73 53.41
C SER A 44 -59.74 -23.76 52.89
N ASP A 45 -58.91 -24.26 53.83
CA ASP A 45 -58.42 -25.64 54.11
C ASP A 45 -58.83 -26.86 53.22
N ALA A 46 -58.17 -28.04 53.22
CA ALA A 46 -56.80 -28.53 53.59
C ALA A 46 -56.70 -30.07 53.29
N GLN A 47 -55.53 -30.71 53.54
CA GLN A 47 -55.34 -32.18 53.79
C GLN A 47 -55.62 -33.20 52.63
N ASP A 48 -55.09 -34.44 52.58
CA ASP A 48 -53.83 -35.07 53.09
C ASP A 48 -53.50 -36.42 52.35
N SER A 49 -52.33 -37.01 52.61
CA SER A 49 -51.97 -38.45 52.68
C SER A 49 -52.15 -39.45 51.50
N SER A 50 -51.02 -39.76 50.82
CA SER A 50 -50.36 -41.08 50.60
C SER A 50 -51.07 -42.40 50.18
N THR A 51 -50.46 -43.11 49.21
CA THR A 51 -50.05 -44.57 49.12
C THR A 51 -50.03 -45.04 47.63
N GLY A 52 -49.22 -45.99 47.13
CA GLY A 52 -48.02 -46.76 47.61
C GLY A 52 -47.09 -47.08 46.40
N GLN A 53 -45.80 -47.41 46.56
CA GLN A 53 -45.19 -48.78 46.54
C GLN A 53 -45.57 -49.66 45.32
N GLU A 54 -44.68 -50.41 44.64
CA GLU A 54 -43.32 -50.93 44.94
C GLU A 54 -42.60 -51.31 43.59
N ASP A 55 -41.33 -51.73 43.42
CA ASP A 55 -40.16 -52.05 44.29
C ASP A 55 -38.82 -51.93 43.47
N GLU A 56 -37.65 -52.20 44.09
CA GLU A 56 -36.37 -52.57 43.43
C GLU A 56 -36.01 -54.03 43.80
N PRO A 57 -35.09 -54.75 43.10
CA PRO A 57 -33.72 -54.76 43.64
C PRO A 57 -32.56 -55.01 42.63
N THR A 58 -31.43 -54.40 42.96
CA THR A 58 -30.08 -54.73 42.45
C THR A 58 -29.59 -56.15 42.79
N ARG A 59 -28.84 -56.79 41.85
CA ARG A 59 -27.53 -57.42 42.16
C ARG A 59 -26.67 -57.71 40.92
N ALA A 60 -25.36 -57.84 41.14
CA ALA A 60 -24.34 -58.01 40.10
C ALA A 60 -23.77 -59.44 39.99
N LEU A 61 -23.16 -59.75 38.83
CA LEU A 61 -22.18 -60.83 38.65
C LEU A 61 -20.88 -60.28 38.04
N ARG A 62 -19.80 -61.08 38.07
CA ARG A 62 -18.42 -60.58 38.14
C ARG A 62 -17.44 -61.45 37.33
N SER A 63 -16.37 -60.83 36.79
CA SER A 63 -15.14 -61.50 36.27
C SER A 63 -15.30 -62.19 34.88
N THR A 64 -14.28 -62.47 34.04
CA THR A 64 -12.81 -62.52 34.25
C THR A 64 -11.95 -62.36 32.96
N ARG A 65 -10.79 -61.66 33.06
CA ARG A 65 -9.45 -61.90 32.43
C ARG A 65 -9.17 -61.91 30.89
N LYS A 66 -7.99 -61.33 30.56
CA LYS A 66 -6.94 -61.72 29.56
C LYS A 66 -7.24 -61.47 28.05
N SER A 67 -6.26 -61.29 27.13
CA SER A 67 -4.78 -61.11 27.18
C SER A 67 -4.21 -60.72 25.78
N SER A 68 -2.94 -60.26 25.71
CA SER A 68 -2.03 -60.27 24.52
C SER A 68 -2.31 -59.21 23.41
N HIS A 69 -1.37 -58.36 22.97
CA HIS A 69 -0.13 -58.55 22.14
C HIS A 69 -0.38 -58.68 20.61
N ARG A 70 0.45 -58.18 19.67
CA ARG A 70 1.57 -57.19 19.67
C ARG A 70 2.09 -56.97 18.21
N ASN A 71 2.65 -55.79 17.87
CA ASN A 71 3.45 -55.49 16.63
C ASN A 71 2.65 -55.53 15.29
N LEU A 72 3.02 -54.86 14.18
CA LEU A 72 4.31 -54.83 13.45
C LEU A 72 4.66 -53.47 12.77
N ARG A 73 5.71 -53.43 11.92
CA ARG A 73 6.40 -52.24 11.35
C ARG A 73 6.38 -52.19 9.81
N SER A 74 6.63 -50.98 9.25
CA SER A 74 7.37 -50.66 7.98
C SER A 74 6.82 -51.24 6.65
N SER A 75 6.91 -50.62 5.46
CA SER A 75 8.02 -49.89 4.80
C SER A 75 7.58 -49.26 3.45
N SER A 76 8.33 -48.26 2.96
CA SER A 76 8.61 -47.86 1.54
C SER A 76 7.67 -48.23 0.36
N GLY A 77 7.34 -47.23 -0.48
CA GLY A 77 6.83 -47.44 -1.85
C GLY A 77 6.61 -46.15 -2.67
N GLU A 78 7.57 -45.83 -3.55
CA GLU A 78 7.37 -45.14 -4.84
C GLU A 78 7.38 -46.23 -5.96
N PRO A 79 7.01 -45.98 -7.24
CA PRO A 79 6.81 -44.69 -7.92
C PRO A 79 5.55 -44.64 -8.84
N GLU A 80 5.64 -43.76 -9.85
CA GLU A 80 5.10 -43.87 -11.22
C GLU A 80 3.87 -43.04 -11.66
N GLU A 81 3.80 -42.85 -12.98
CA GLU A 81 3.10 -41.77 -13.68
C GLU A 81 1.77 -42.24 -14.28
N THR A 82 0.87 -41.30 -14.60
CA THR A 82 0.24 -41.21 -15.93
C THR A 82 -0.45 -39.86 -16.12
N ALA A 83 -0.76 -39.50 -17.38
CA ALA A 83 -1.10 -38.14 -17.79
C ALA A 83 -2.43 -38.03 -18.58
N ASN A 84 -2.79 -36.77 -18.87
CA ASN A 84 -3.77 -36.31 -19.87
C ASN A 84 -5.27 -36.44 -19.53
N GLY A 85 -6.04 -35.41 -19.94
CA GLY A 85 -7.49 -35.35 -19.68
C GLY A 85 -8.18 -34.02 -20.04
N TYR A 86 -7.70 -33.27 -21.04
CA TYR A 86 -8.44 -32.09 -21.53
C TYR A 86 -9.66 -32.51 -22.37
N ALA A 87 -10.86 -32.03 -21.99
CA ALA A 87 -12.05 -32.08 -22.83
C ALA A 87 -12.91 -30.82 -22.63
N ASN A 88 -13.24 -30.13 -23.72
CA ASN A 88 -14.16 -28.99 -23.72
C ASN A 88 -15.63 -29.46 -23.84
N GLY A 89 -16.56 -28.74 -23.20
CA GLY A 89 -17.99 -29.01 -23.30
C GLY A 89 -18.84 -27.75 -23.18
N HIS A 90 -19.04 -27.03 -24.29
CA HIS A 90 -19.97 -25.90 -24.36
C HIS A 90 -21.40 -26.39 -24.66
N VAL A 91 -22.37 -26.04 -23.82
CA VAL A 91 -23.79 -26.01 -24.18
C VAL A 91 -24.45 -24.75 -23.61
N LYS A 92 -25.26 -24.06 -24.41
CA LYS A 92 -26.25 -23.06 -24.00
C LYS A 92 -27.63 -23.56 -24.44
N THR A 93 -28.65 -23.39 -23.59
CA THR A 93 -30.06 -23.23 -24.03
C THR A 93 -30.89 -22.60 -22.90
N ASN A 94 -32.06 -22.05 -23.26
CA ASN A 94 -32.94 -21.28 -22.37
C ASN A 94 -34.19 -22.08 -21.97
N GLY A 95 -34.95 -21.61 -20.97
CA GLY A 95 -36.42 -21.70 -21.02
C GLY A 95 -37.20 -21.79 -19.69
N HIS A 96 -37.99 -20.75 -19.41
CA HIS A 96 -39.29 -20.77 -18.69
C HIS A 96 -39.31 -21.21 -17.19
N ALA A 97 -40.25 -20.78 -16.33
CA ALA A 97 -41.35 -19.80 -16.44
C ALA A 97 -41.63 -19.13 -15.07
N LEU A 98 -42.41 -18.03 -15.08
CA LEU A 98 -43.06 -17.44 -13.90
C LEU A 98 -44.48 -18.00 -13.70
N PRO A 99 -45.02 -17.92 -12.47
CA PRO A 99 -46.33 -17.28 -12.31
C PRO A 99 -46.33 -16.16 -11.24
N ASN A 100 -47.29 -15.24 -11.35
CA ASN A 100 -47.38 -14.02 -10.53
C ASN A 100 -47.99 -14.23 -9.13
N GLY A 101 -47.62 -13.36 -8.20
CA GLY A 101 -48.26 -13.24 -6.88
C GLY A 101 -47.92 -11.91 -6.17
N HIS A 102 -48.56 -10.81 -6.58
CA HIS A 102 -48.43 -9.51 -5.88
C HIS A 102 -49.25 -9.48 -4.59
N PRO A 103 -48.75 -8.76 -3.58
CA PRO A 103 -49.55 -7.68 -3.00
C PRO A 103 -48.78 -6.36 -2.83
N LYS A 104 -49.29 -5.31 -3.49
CA LYS A 104 -49.18 -3.85 -3.26
C LYS A 104 -47.95 -3.26 -2.54
N ASP A 105 -47.31 -2.32 -3.22
CA ASP A 105 -46.34 -1.37 -2.66
C ASP A 105 -46.95 -0.38 -1.65
N GLU A 106 -46.14 0.01 -0.66
CA GLU A 106 -46.09 1.37 -0.13
C GLU A 106 -44.62 1.81 0.05
N GLY A 107 -44.22 2.93 -0.55
CA GLY A 107 -43.04 3.71 -0.13
C GLY A 107 -41.64 3.17 -0.45
N ALA A 108 -41.37 2.70 -1.67
CA ALA A 108 -40.00 2.39 -2.10
C ALA A 108 -39.11 3.65 -2.15
N VAL A 109 -38.01 3.65 -1.37
CA VAL A 109 -36.95 4.66 -1.45
C VAL A 109 -35.77 4.09 -2.25
N GLU A 110 -35.39 4.76 -3.34
CA GLU A 110 -34.30 4.32 -4.20
C GLU A 110 -32.93 4.35 -3.49
N GLY A 111 -32.02 3.45 -3.90
CA GLY A 111 -30.60 3.52 -3.51
C GLY A 111 -30.08 2.48 -2.51
N VAL A 112 -30.86 1.45 -2.16
CA VAL A 112 -30.33 0.30 -1.38
C VAL A 112 -29.67 -0.71 -2.32
N PRO A 113 -28.38 -1.08 -2.13
CA PRO A 113 -27.77 -2.14 -2.93
C PRO A 113 -28.44 -3.48 -2.59
N VAL A 114 -28.83 -4.22 -3.65
CA VAL A 114 -29.52 -5.51 -3.52
C VAL A 114 -28.76 -6.44 -2.58
N ALA A 115 -29.46 -7.02 -1.60
CA ALA A 115 -28.86 -7.98 -0.69
C ALA A 115 -28.37 -9.20 -1.48
N ARG A 116 -27.04 -9.39 -1.54
CA ARG A 116 -26.44 -10.57 -2.17
C ARG A 116 -27.05 -11.83 -1.58
N GLU A 117 -27.51 -12.74 -2.43
CA GLU A 117 -28.05 -14.03 -2.00
C GLU A 117 -27.03 -14.77 -1.12
N LEU A 118 -27.43 -15.04 0.12
CA LEU A 118 -26.56 -15.70 1.08
C LEU A 118 -26.51 -17.19 0.74
N ILE A 119 -25.42 -17.62 0.11
CA ILE A 119 -25.17 -19.02 -0.26
C ILE A 119 -25.38 -19.93 0.97
N PRO A 120 -26.36 -20.85 0.96
CA PRO A 120 -26.67 -21.70 2.10
C PRO A 120 -25.46 -22.52 2.56
N GLY A 121 -25.32 -22.68 3.88
CA GLY A 121 -24.22 -23.46 4.47
C GLY A 121 -22.83 -22.80 4.44
N LYS A 122 -22.64 -21.67 3.74
CA LYS A 122 -21.42 -20.86 3.81
C LYS A 122 -21.23 -20.31 5.22
N ILE A 123 -20.00 -20.30 5.73
CA ILE A 123 -19.67 -19.63 7.00
C ILE A 123 -19.32 -18.16 6.72
N ILE A 124 -20.02 -17.25 7.39
CA ILE A 124 -19.83 -15.80 7.35
C ILE A 124 -19.60 -15.33 8.78
N ASP A 125 -18.41 -14.78 9.04
CA ASP A 125 -18.04 -14.19 10.34
C ASP A 125 -18.23 -15.11 11.57
N GLY A 126 -18.20 -16.44 11.37
CA GLY A 126 -18.40 -17.48 12.39
C GLY A 126 -19.82 -18.06 12.44
N TRP A 127 -20.82 -17.40 11.83
CA TRP A 127 -22.17 -17.93 11.65
C TRP A 127 -22.26 -18.74 10.34
N LYS A 128 -23.00 -19.86 10.35
CA LYS A 128 -23.29 -20.64 9.14
C LYS A 128 -24.64 -20.22 8.54
N VAL A 129 -24.66 -19.80 7.28
CA VAL A 129 -25.88 -19.34 6.62
C VAL A 129 -26.97 -20.43 6.66
N GLY A 130 -28.15 -20.07 7.15
CA GLY A 130 -29.29 -20.97 7.35
C GLY A 130 -29.32 -21.71 8.69
N SER A 131 -28.33 -21.53 9.57
CA SER A 131 -28.33 -22.11 10.93
C SER A 131 -28.61 -21.06 12.02
N SER A 132 -28.74 -21.52 13.26
CA SER A 132 -28.91 -20.64 14.42
C SER A 132 -27.71 -19.69 14.58
N PRO A 133 -27.93 -18.36 14.70
CA PRO A 133 -26.85 -17.39 14.97
C PRO A 133 -26.29 -17.47 16.40
N LYS A 134 -26.84 -18.34 17.25
CA LYS A 134 -26.37 -18.58 18.62
C LYS A 134 -25.10 -19.40 18.70
N ILE A 135 -24.76 -20.18 17.66
CA ILE A 135 -23.64 -21.12 17.65
C ILE A 135 -22.52 -20.59 16.73
N ASP A 136 -21.27 -20.71 17.16
CA ASP A 136 -20.11 -20.47 16.31
C ASP A 136 -19.73 -21.76 15.55
N TYR A 137 -19.61 -21.66 14.22
CA TYR A 137 -19.28 -22.76 13.31
C TYR A 137 -17.86 -22.66 12.74
N SER A 138 -17.07 -21.65 13.12
CA SER A 138 -15.71 -21.44 12.62
C SER A 138 -14.71 -22.49 13.12
N GLY A 139 -14.94 -23.08 14.30
CA GLY A 139 -14.00 -23.97 14.98
C GLY A 139 -12.71 -23.27 15.45
N HIS A 140 -12.61 -21.94 15.36
CA HIS A 140 -11.39 -21.18 15.58
C HIS A 140 -11.38 -20.48 16.94
N PHE A 141 -10.47 -20.88 17.83
CA PHE A 141 -10.23 -20.19 19.10
C PHE A 141 -9.08 -19.18 18.96
N GLU A 142 -9.36 -17.89 19.21
CA GLU A 142 -8.32 -16.87 19.39
C GLU A 142 -7.67 -16.99 20.79
N PHE A 143 -6.60 -16.24 21.03
CA PHE A 143 -5.93 -16.09 22.35
C PHE A 143 -5.54 -17.40 23.07
N GLY A 144 -5.34 -18.51 22.35
CA GLY A 144 -5.04 -19.82 22.96
C GLY A 144 -6.25 -20.50 23.61
N GLY A 145 -7.47 -20.11 23.24
CA GLY A 145 -8.71 -20.69 23.75
C GLY A 145 -8.87 -20.53 25.26
N SER A 146 -9.65 -21.44 25.87
CA SER A 146 -10.07 -21.39 27.27
C SER A 146 -8.94 -21.14 28.28
N TYR A 147 -7.77 -21.78 28.09
CA TYR A 147 -6.62 -21.61 28.98
C TYR A 147 -5.97 -20.24 28.81
N GLY A 148 -5.71 -19.82 27.58
CA GLY A 148 -5.05 -18.55 27.29
C GLY A 148 -5.92 -17.36 27.70
N VAL A 149 -7.22 -17.36 27.39
CA VAL A 149 -8.12 -16.27 27.86
C VAL A 149 -8.20 -16.21 29.39
N THR A 150 -8.18 -17.35 30.09
CA THR A 150 -8.16 -17.39 31.56
C THR A 150 -6.86 -16.79 32.10
N ALA A 151 -5.72 -17.12 31.48
CA ALA A 151 -4.43 -16.51 31.81
C ALA A 151 -4.41 -14.98 31.55
N LEU A 152 -5.08 -14.49 30.50
CA LEU A 152 -5.22 -13.04 30.25
C LEU A 152 -6.14 -12.35 31.27
N MET A 153 -7.25 -12.98 31.66
CA MET A 153 -8.18 -12.45 32.66
C MET A 153 -7.55 -12.29 34.05
N ILE A 154 -6.62 -13.17 34.41
CA ILE A 154 -5.84 -13.05 35.65
C ILE A 154 -4.64 -12.10 35.44
N GLY A 155 -3.91 -12.30 34.35
CA GLY A 155 -2.63 -11.64 34.09
C GLY A 155 -2.72 -10.13 33.89
N PHE A 156 -3.74 -9.62 33.18
CA PHE A 156 -3.85 -8.17 32.96
C PHE A 156 -4.12 -7.39 34.26
N PRO A 157 -5.10 -7.74 35.11
CA PRO A 157 -5.24 -7.12 36.43
C PRO A 157 -3.98 -7.18 37.29
N THR A 158 -3.31 -8.35 37.38
CA THR A 158 -2.06 -8.48 38.15
C THR A 158 -0.95 -7.59 37.59
N LEU A 159 -0.82 -7.50 36.26
CA LEU A 159 0.15 -6.62 35.60
C LEU A 159 -0.14 -5.14 35.89
N MET A 160 -1.41 -4.72 35.90
CA MET A 160 -1.80 -3.36 36.26
C MET A 160 -1.36 -2.98 37.68
N TYR A 161 -1.62 -3.85 38.67
CA TYR A 161 -1.09 -3.64 40.03
C TYR A 161 0.43 -3.60 40.07
N TYR A 162 1.13 -4.53 39.39
CA TYR A 162 2.59 -4.56 39.35
C TYR A 162 3.21 -3.28 38.76
N MET A 163 2.65 -2.79 37.65
CA MET A 163 3.10 -1.55 37.00
C MET A 163 2.81 -0.31 37.85
N TRP A 164 1.64 -0.23 38.50
CA TRP A 164 1.30 0.87 39.39
C TRP A 164 2.15 0.86 40.67
N ILE A 165 2.40 -0.31 41.28
CA ILE A 165 3.31 -0.45 42.43
C ILE A 165 4.71 0.03 42.05
N GLY A 166 5.22 -0.39 40.89
CA GLY A 166 6.52 0.06 40.38
C GLY A 166 6.60 1.57 40.14
N ALA A 167 5.54 2.15 39.56
CA ALA A 167 5.43 3.58 39.30
C ALA A 167 5.28 4.44 40.57
N THR A 168 4.84 3.86 41.70
CA THR A 168 4.48 4.59 42.93
C THR A 168 5.46 4.36 44.08
N TYR A 169 5.97 3.14 44.26
CA TYR A 169 6.80 2.76 45.42
C TYR A 169 8.26 2.42 45.05
N TYR A 170 8.56 2.15 43.78
CA TYR A 170 9.90 1.73 43.33
C TYR A 170 10.55 2.72 42.35
N ASP A 171 10.25 4.03 42.46
CA ASP A 171 10.94 5.08 41.66
C ASP A 171 10.84 4.82 40.14
N GLY A 172 9.66 4.36 39.69
CA GLY A 172 9.40 3.99 38.30
C GLY A 172 10.04 2.67 37.84
N LYS A 173 10.72 1.92 38.70
CA LYS A 173 11.42 0.67 38.34
C LYS A 173 10.52 -0.56 38.56
N PRO A 174 10.80 -1.70 37.88
CA PRO A 174 10.14 -2.96 38.16
C PRO A 174 10.30 -3.37 39.63
N PRO A 175 9.20 -3.65 40.38
CA PRO A 175 9.30 -4.27 41.69
C PRO A 175 10.02 -5.62 41.60
N MET A 176 11.03 -5.80 42.45
CA MET A 176 11.87 -7.00 42.50
C MET A 176 12.03 -7.43 43.97
N PRO A 177 12.24 -8.73 44.25
CA PRO A 177 12.57 -9.18 45.60
C PRO A 177 13.84 -8.50 46.12
N SER A 178 13.82 -8.10 47.38
CA SER A 178 15.01 -7.58 48.09
C SER A 178 16.05 -8.69 48.31
N GLU A 179 17.29 -8.31 48.59
CA GLU A 179 18.35 -9.29 48.86
C GLU A 179 18.00 -10.18 50.06
N GLY A 180 18.11 -11.51 49.89
CA GLY A 180 17.68 -12.51 50.86
C GLY A 180 16.15 -12.72 50.98
N GLN A 181 15.32 -11.94 50.29
CA GLN A 181 13.86 -12.08 50.37
C GLN A 181 13.36 -13.29 49.57
N SER A 182 12.58 -14.16 50.20
CA SER A 182 11.92 -15.27 49.50
C SER A 182 10.80 -14.75 48.59
N PHE A 183 10.65 -15.37 47.40
CA PHE A 183 9.62 -14.97 46.43
C PHE A 183 8.18 -14.99 47.02
N GLY A 184 7.89 -15.94 47.91
CA GLY A 184 6.61 -16.00 48.62
C GLY A 184 6.37 -14.85 49.61
N ASN A 185 7.41 -14.20 50.12
CA ASN A 185 7.29 -13.00 50.94
C ASN A 185 7.21 -11.73 50.05
N PHE A 186 7.95 -11.67 48.95
CA PHE A 186 7.80 -10.61 47.94
C PHE A 186 6.36 -10.54 47.39
N VAL A 187 5.74 -11.68 47.05
CA VAL A 187 4.33 -11.72 46.60
C VAL A 187 3.35 -11.22 47.67
N LYS A 188 3.62 -11.48 48.96
CA LYS A 188 2.83 -10.92 50.07
C LYS A 188 3.01 -9.41 50.21
N GLU A 189 4.22 -8.89 50.03
CA GLU A 189 4.52 -7.46 50.03
C GLU A 189 3.79 -6.75 48.89
N MET A 190 3.84 -7.29 47.67
CA MET A 190 3.06 -6.78 46.53
C MET A 190 1.55 -6.77 46.84
N GLY A 191 1.03 -7.84 47.46
CA GLY A 191 -0.36 -7.89 47.92
C GLY A 191 -0.69 -6.87 49.01
N TYR A 192 0.24 -6.58 49.92
CA TYR A 192 0.08 -5.57 50.97
C TYR A 192 0.10 -4.14 50.40
N LEU A 193 1.00 -3.83 49.46
CA LEU A 193 1.03 -2.53 48.77
C LEU A 193 -0.23 -2.31 47.93
N ALA A 194 -0.73 -3.34 47.23
CA ALA A 194 -2.01 -3.29 46.54
C ALA A 194 -3.19 -3.08 47.52
N TYR A 195 -3.21 -3.81 48.65
CA TYR A 195 -4.27 -3.69 49.65
C TYR A 195 -4.29 -2.31 50.33
N THR A 196 -3.13 -1.76 50.68
CA THR A 196 -3.03 -0.50 51.44
C THR A 196 -3.12 0.73 50.54
N GLY A 197 -2.36 0.76 49.44
CA GLY A 197 -2.28 1.91 48.54
C GLY A 197 -3.30 1.92 47.40
N ALA A 198 -3.98 0.80 47.13
CA ALA A 198 -5.02 0.68 46.11
C ALA A 198 -6.32 0.06 46.66
N TYR A 199 -6.63 0.25 47.95
CA TYR A 199 -7.92 -0.16 48.50
C TYR A 199 -9.08 0.49 47.71
N PRO A 200 -10.12 -0.25 47.25
CA PRO A 200 -11.24 0.31 46.49
C PRO A 200 -12.18 1.10 47.42
N SER A 201 -11.74 2.30 47.81
CA SER A 201 -12.40 3.17 48.78
C SER A 201 -13.78 3.65 48.32
N LEU A 202 -14.67 3.97 49.26
CA LEU A 202 -15.99 4.54 48.93
C LEU A 202 -15.84 5.83 48.11
N LYS A 203 -14.83 6.64 48.40
CA LYS A 203 -14.46 7.84 47.64
C LYS A 203 -14.14 7.50 46.17
N ALA A 204 -13.32 6.49 45.91
CA ALA A 204 -12.99 6.05 44.57
C ALA A 204 -14.20 5.46 43.82
N TRP A 205 -15.05 4.68 44.51
CA TRP A 205 -16.32 4.20 43.96
C TRP A 205 -17.22 5.36 43.53
N THR A 206 -17.42 6.35 44.41
CA THR A 206 -18.21 7.55 44.09
C THR A 206 -17.61 8.31 42.92
N MET A 207 -16.30 8.61 42.93
CA MET A 207 -15.65 9.36 41.85
C MET A 207 -15.80 8.66 40.48
N TYR A 208 -15.47 7.36 40.40
CA TYR A 208 -15.51 6.61 39.15
C TYR A 208 -16.93 6.43 38.62
N TRP A 209 -17.89 6.04 39.47
CA TRP A 209 -19.26 5.80 39.03
C TRP A 209 -20.08 7.08 38.84
N THR A 210 -19.82 8.16 39.57
CA THR A 210 -20.40 9.48 39.25
C THR A 210 -19.91 9.95 37.87
N PHE A 211 -18.62 9.81 37.55
CA PHE A 211 -18.11 10.12 36.21
C PHE A 211 -18.81 9.25 35.14
N PHE A 212 -18.87 7.93 35.33
CA PHE A 212 -19.51 7.00 34.40
C PHE A 212 -21.00 7.33 34.17
N LEU A 213 -21.77 7.60 35.24
CA LEU A 213 -23.18 7.97 35.15
C LEU A 213 -23.39 9.33 34.47
N VAL A 214 -22.50 10.31 34.70
CA VAL A 214 -22.53 11.60 34.00
C VAL A 214 -22.25 11.41 32.50
N GLN A 215 -21.27 10.57 32.12
CA GLN A 215 -21.03 10.26 30.70
C GLN A 215 -22.19 9.49 30.05
N ALA A 216 -22.87 8.60 30.79
CA ALA A 216 -24.06 7.90 30.30
C ALA A 216 -25.23 8.88 30.09
N ALA A 217 -25.43 9.82 31.02
CA ALA A 217 -26.39 10.91 30.85
C ALA A 217 -26.02 11.80 29.65
N PHE A 218 -24.75 12.14 29.46
CA PHE A 218 -24.29 12.92 28.29
C PHE A 218 -24.45 12.16 26.97
N TYR A 219 -24.28 10.82 26.96
CA TYR A 219 -24.57 10.02 25.77
C TYR A 219 -26.03 10.22 25.34
N CYS A 220 -26.96 10.06 26.27
CA CYS A 220 -28.40 10.03 26.00
C CYS A 220 -29.07 11.41 25.86
N LEU A 221 -28.51 12.46 26.48
CA LEU A 221 -29.15 13.78 26.60
C LEU A 221 -28.47 14.91 25.82
N MET A 222 -27.19 14.79 25.47
CA MET A 222 -26.51 15.83 24.69
C MET A 222 -26.87 15.72 23.20
N PRO A 223 -26.84 16.84 22.43
CA PRO A 223 -27.05 16.81 20.99
C PRO A 223 -26.08 15.87 20.27
N GLY A 224 -26.51 15.27 19.17
CA GLY A 224 -25.74 14.27 18.43
C GLY A 224 -26.29 14.06 17.03
N VAL A 225 -25.55 13.30 16.22
CA VAL A 225 -25.98 12.88 14.87
C VAL A 225 -26.32 11.40 14.87
N TRP A 226 -27.22 10.97 13.99
CA TRP A 226 -27.51 9.56 13.77
C TRP A 226 -26.69 9.01 12.60
N THR A 227 -26.22 7.77 12.72
CA THR A 227 -25.55 7.03 11.63
C THR A 227 -25.99 5.56 11.61
N LYS A 228 -25.85 4.92 10.44
CA LYS A 228 -26.31 3.55 10.18
C LYS A 228 -25.14 2.57 10.09
N GLY A 229 -25.15 1.57 10.96
CA GLY A 229 -24.19 0.47 10.98
C GLY A 229 -24.10 -0.33 9.68
N LYS A 230 -23.10 -1.21 9.62
CA LYS A 230 -22.98 -2.22 8.55
C LYS A 230 -24.19 -3.18 8.57
N PRO A 231 -24.58 -3.73 7.41
CA PRO A 231 -25.66 -4.71 7.33
C PRO A 231 -25.28 -6.01 8.04
N LEU A 232 -26.13 -6.48 8.96
CA LEU A 232 -25.92 -7.71 9.71
C LEU A 232 -26.44 -8.90 8.90
N ALA A 233 -25.54 -9.73 8.38
CA ALA A 233 -25.89 -10.88 7.52
C ALA A 233 -26.85 -11.88 8.21
N HIS A 234 -26.72 -12.06 9.53
CA HIS A 234 -27.57 -12.94 10.34
C HIS A 234 -28.92 -12.32 10.75
N GLU A 235 -29.15 -11.04 10.44
CA GLU A 235 -30.46 -10.37 10.54
C GLU A 235 -30.92 -9.90 9.14
N ASN A 236 -30.68 -10.70 8.10
CA ASN A 236 -31.09 -10.45 6.71
C ASN A 236 -30.66 -9.06 6.17
N GLY A 237 -29.48 -8.57 6.58
CA GLY A 237 -28.93 -7.30 6.12
C GLY A 237 -29.38 -6.06 6.92
N LYS A 238 -30.17 -6.23 7.99
CA LYS A 238 -30.59 -5.16 8.91
C LYS A 238 -29.41 -4.31 9.37
N ARG A 239 -29.56 -2.98 9.32
CA ARG A 239 -28.57 -1.98 9.74
C ARG A 239 -29.03 -1.32 11.04
N LEU A 240 -28.22 -1.39 12.09
CA LEU A 240 -28.53 -0.75 13.37
C LEU A 240 -28.28 0.77 13.32
N ASP A 241 -29.12 1.54 14.00
CA ASP A 241 -28.92 2.97 14.24
C ASP A 241 -27.95 3.22 15.40
N TYR A 242 -27.14 4.28 15.31
CA TYR A 242 -26.21 4.70 16.36
C TYR A 242 -26.28 6.21 16.54
N TYR A 243 -26.30 6.66 17.79
CA TYR A 243 -26.37 8.07 18.17
C TYR A 243 -25.00 8.58 18.60
N CYS A 244 -24.54 9.67 17.98
CA CYS A 244 -23.15 10.13 18.10
C CYS A 244 -23.07 11.55 18.70
N SER A 245 -23.18 11.62 20.03
CA SER A 245 -23.15 12.84 20.85
C SER A 245 -21.78 13.21 21.46
N ALA A 246 -20.72 12.40 21.24
CA ALA A 246 -19.46 12.48 21.99
C ALA A 246 -18.77 13.84 21.89
N VAL A 247 -18.86 14.55 20.76
CA VAL A 247 -18.30 15.91 20.64
C VAL A 247 -18.84 16.87 21.72
N TRP A 248 -20.11 16.76 22.09
CA TRP A 248 -20.71 17.58 23.14
C TRP A 248 -20.43 17.00 24.54
N SER A 249 -20.42 15.66 24.69
CA SER A 249 -19.96 15.01 25.93
C SER A 249 -18.54 15.46 26.31
N TRP A 250 -17.64 15.53 25.33
CA TRP A 250 -16.24 15.92 25.46
C TRP A 250 -16.08 17.37 25.95
N TRP A 251 -16.60 18.34 25.21
CA TRP A 251 -16.46 19.76 25.59
C TRP A 251 -17.18 20.09 26.91
N ALA A 252 -18.35 19.48 27.19
CA ALA A 252 -19.00 19.60 28.49
C ALA A 252 -18.13 19.05 29.63
N THR A 253 -17.48 17.90 29.41
CA THR A 253 -16.57 17.29 30.40
C THR A 253 -15.36 18.17 30.69
N ILE A 254 -14.72 18.75 29.67
CA ILE A 254 -13.61 19.70 29.85
C ILE A 254 -14.06 20.93 30.64
N ILE A 255 -15.18 21.55 30.26
CA ILE A 255 -15.69 22.76 30.92
C ILE A 255 -16.01 22.47 32.39
N ILE A 256 -16.69 21.36 32.68
CA ILE A 256 -17.04 20.97 34.05
C ILE A 256 -15.78 20.65 34.88
N ALA A 257 -14.82 19.92 34.31
CA ALA A 257 -13.54 19.64 34.97
C ALA A 257 -12.80 20.93 35.36
N CYS A 258 -12.67 21.88 34.43
CA CYS A 258 -12.03 23.17 34.70
C CYS A 258 -12.81 24.01 35.72
N VAL A 259 -14.15 24.04 35.64
CA VAL A 259 -14.99 24.77 36.62
C VAL A 259 -14.82 24.18 38.02
N LEU A 260 -14.92 22.86 38.18
CA LEU A 260 -14.79 22.18 39.48
C LEU A 260 -13.41 22.40 40.12
N HIS A 261 -12.35 22.48 39.33
CA HIS A 261 -11.01 22.81 39.81
C HIS A 261 -10.90 24.26 40.27
N VAL A 262 -11.32 25.22 39.43
CA VAL A 262 -11.21 26.66 39.70
C VAL A 262 -12.12 27.12 40.84
N THR A 263 -13.25 26.46 41.08
CA THR A 263 -14.10 26.70 42.26
C THR A 263 -13.64 25.95 43.52
N GLY A 264 -12.58 25.13 43.44
CA GLY A 264 -12.10 24.31 44.55
C GLY A 264 -13.02 23.15 44.95
N LEU A 265 -14.13 22.91 44.22
CA LEU A 265 -15.10 21.85 44.53
C LEU A 265 -14.54 20.43 44.28
N PHE A 266 -13.64 20.29 43.29
CA PHE A 266 -12.88 19.07 43.07
C PHE A 266 -11.53 19.42 42.40
N PRO A 267 -10.42 19.41 43.14
CA PRO A 267 -9.09 19.62 42.56
C PRO A 267 -8.73 18.44 41.64
N LEU A 268 -8.47 18.69 40.36
CA LEU A 268 -8.31 17.62 39.35
C LEU A 268 -7.17 16.65 39.64
N TYR A 269 -6.13 17.09 40.33
CA TYR A 269 -5.02 16.24 40.76
C TYR A 269 -5.43 15.14 41.76
N THR A 270 -6.63 15.23 42.36
CA THR A 270 -7.23 14.14 43.17
C THR A 270 -7.36 12.83 42.37
N ILE A 271 -7.44 12.89 41.03
CA ILE A 271 -7.43 11.72 40.15
C ILE A 271 -6.09 10.97 40.21
N ILE A 272 -4.99 11.69 40.45
CA ILE A 272 -3.65 11.10 40.64
C ILE A 272 -3.49 10.59 42.08
N ASP A 273 -3.97 11.34 43.09
CA ASP A 273 -3.89 10.92 44.50
C ASP A 273 -4.68 9.64 44.79
N GLU A 274 -5.86 9.50 44.18
CA GLU A 274 -6.71 8.30 44.30
C GLU A 274 -6.47 7.29 43.16
N PHE A 275 -5.38 7.38 42.40
CA PHE A 275 -5.17 6.56 41.20
C PHE A 275 -5.23 5.04 41.49
N GLY A 276 -4.56 4.59 42.56
CA GLY A 276 -4.60 3.19 43.01
C GLY A 276 -6.03 2.72 43.33
N PRO A 277 -6.74 3.39 44.25
CA PRO A 277 -8.15 3.12 44.56
C PRO A 277 -9.07 3.13 43.32
N ILE A 278 -8.91 4.10 42.42
CA ILE A 278 -9.67 4.20 41.16
C ILE A 278 -9.39 2.99 40.26
N MET A 279 -8.13 2.57 40.15
CA MET A 279 -7.73 1.40 39.36
C MET A 279 -8.36 0.11 39.89
N SER A 280 -8.39 -0.10 41.20
CA SER A 280 -9.08 -1.24 41.82
C SER A 280 -10.59 -1.21 41.54
N VAL A 281 -11.23 -0.04 41.67
CA VAL A 281 -12.65 0.14 41.34
C VAL A 281 -12.91 -0.15 39.86
N ALA A 282 -12.06 0.31 38.94
CA ALA A 282 -12.19 0.05 37.51
C ALA A 282 -12.01 -1.43 37.17
N ILE A 283 -11.02 -2.11 37.76
CA ILE A 283 -10.78 -3.55 37.60
C ILE A 283 -11.99 -4.36 38.08
N ILE A 284 -12.48 -4.08 39.30
CA ILE A 284 -13.65 -4.77 39.87
C ILE A 284 -14.90 -4.50 39.02
N SER A 285 -15.11 -3.25 38.60
CA SER A 285 -16.21 -2.87 37.70
C SER A 285 -16.13 -3.61 36.36
N GLY A 286 -14.92 -3.83 35.81
CA GLY A 286 -14.67 -4.65 34.63
C GLY A 286 -15.23 -6.08 34.78
N PHE A 287 -14.92 -6.76 35.88
CA PHE A 287 -15.47 -8.09 36.16
C PHE A 287 -16.98 -8.06 36.39
N VAL A 288 -17.47 -7.16 37.24
CA VAL A 288 -18.90 -7.09 37.62
C VAL A 288 -19.79 -6.80 36.41
N VAL A 289 -19.44 -5.81 35.58
CA VAL A 289 -20.19 -5.47 34.36
C VAL A 289 -20.16 -6.63 33.36
N SER A 290 -19.04 -7.35 33.25
CA SER A 290 -18.92 -8.53 32.37
C SER A 290 -19.80 -9.69 32.82
N ILE A 291 -19.86 -9.97 34.13
CA ILE A 291 -20.72 -11.01 34.71
C ILE A 291 -22.19 -10.65 34.48
N ILE A 292 -22.59 -9.40 34.74
CA ILE A 292 -23.94 -8.90 34.48
C ILE A 292 -24.28 -9.00 32.99
N ALA A 293 -23.38 -8.60 32.08
CA ALA A 293 -23.57 -8.68 30.64
C ALA A 293 -23.80 -10.13 30.17
N TYR A 294 -22.97 -11.06 30.62
CA TYR A 294 -23.03 -12.47 30.26
C TYR A 294 -24.34 -13.13 30.73
N ILE A 295 -24.67 -12.98 32.02
CA ILE A 295 -25.91 -13.53 32.62
C ILE A 295 -27.16 -12.90 31.97
N SER A 296 -27.17 -11.57 31.81
CA SER A 296 -28.27 -10.84 31.16
C SER A 296 -28.51 -11.32 29.72
N THR A 297 -27.45 -11.62 28.97
CA THR A 297 -27.56 -12.14 27.61
C THR A 297 -28.19 -13.53 27.57
N ILE A 298 -27.77 -14.41 28.48
CA ILE A 298 -28.31 -15.77 28.59
C ILE A 298 -29.79 -15.72 28.95
N TRP A 299 -30.16 -14.92 29.96
CA TRP A 299 -31.54 -14.76 30.43
C TRP A 299 -32.46 -14.14 29.37
N ARG A 300 -31.98 -13.13 28.62
CA ARG A 300 -32.72 -12.54 27.48
C ARG A 300 -32.73 -13.42 26.22
N GLY A 301 -32.03 -14.55 26.22
CA GLY A 301 -31.93 -15.43 25.05
C GLY A 301 -31.24 -14.78 23.84
N LYS A 302 -30.39 -13.77 24.04
CA LYS A 302 -29.74 -12.96 23.00
C LYS A 302 -28.32 -13.44 22.64
N GLN A 303 -28.03 -14.72 22.88
CA GLN A 303 -26.72 -15.32 22.57
C GLN A 303 -26.37 -15.20 21.08
N HIS A 304 -25.09 -14.97 20.78
CA HIS A 304 -24.57 -14.87 19.42
C HIS A 304 -23.17 -15.52 19.34
N ARG A 305 -22.96 -16.41 18.36
CA ARG A 305 -21.71 -17.16 18.14
C ARG A 305 -21.05 -17.66 19.42
N MET A 306 -21.77 -18.49 20.19
CA MET A 306 -21.24 -19.19 21.35
C MET A 306 -20.45 -20.41 20.90
N THR A 307 -19.30 -20.65 21.53
CA THR A 307 -18.46 -21.84 21.33
C THR A 307 -18.83 -23.00 22.25
N GLY A 308 -19.56 -22.72 23.34
CA GLY A 308 -19.85 -23.69 24.40
C GLY A 308 -18.77 -23.76 25.48
N SER A 309 -17.63 -23.08 25.31
CA SER A 309 -16.62 -22.92 26.36
C SER A 309 -16.95 -21.70 27.22
N LEU A 310 -17.34 -21.91 28.48
CA LEU A 310 -17.71 -20.85 29.42
C LEU A 310 -16.66 -19.73 29.51
N MET A 311 -15.37 -20.08 29.68
CA MET A 311 -14.31 -19.06 29.85
C MET A 311 -14.02 -18.29 28.56
N TYR A 312 -14.16 -18.94 27.40
CA TYR A 312 -13.96 -18.29 26.11
C TYR A 312 -15.15 -17.41 25.72
N ASP A 313 -16.38 -17.90 25.91
CA ASP A 313 -17.60 -17.14 25.63
C ASP A 313 -17.82 -16.00 26.64
N PHE A 314 -17.31 -16.11 27.87
CA PHE A 314 -17.25 -14.98 28.81
C PHE A 314 -16.21 -13.93 28.40
N PHE A 315 -15.01 -14.36 27.99
CA PHE A 315 -13.94 -13.45 27.56
C PHE A 315 -14.32 -12.69 26.28
N MET A 316 -14.74 -13.41 25.23
CA MET A 316 -15.14 -12.81 23.96
C MET A 316 -16.51 -12.13 24.06
N GLY A 317 -17.45 -12.69 24.82
CA GLY A 317 -18.78 -12.14 25.06
C GLY A 317 -19.92 -12.98 24.49
N ALA A 318 -21.13 -12.75 25.00
CA ALA A 318 -22.32 -13.52 24.62
C ALA A 318 -23.25 -12.79 23.64
N GLU A 319 -23.32 -11.45 23.67
CA GLU A 319 -24.18 -10.64 22.80
C GLU A 319 -23.34 -9.82 21.82
N LEU A 320 -23.88 -9.55 20.62
CA LEU A 320 -23.18 -8.72 19.64
C LEU A 320 -23.25 -7.23 20.00
N ASN A 321 -24.46 -6.65 20.06
CA ASN A 321 -24.67 -5.20 20.25
C ASN A 321 -25.74 -4.93 21.32
N PRO A 322 -25.38 -5.03 22.62
CA PRO A 322 -26.29 -4.78 23.74
C PRO A 322 -26.71 -3.31 23.82
N ARG A 323 -28.00 -3.07 24.12
CA ARG A 323 -28.64 -1.75 24.05
C ARG A 323 -29.63 -1.50 25.18
N MET A 324 -29.82 -0.22 25.54
CA MET A 324 -30.73 0.24 26.59
C MET A 324 -31.44 1.54 26.18
N PHE A 325 -32.66 1.76 26.67
CA PHE A 325 -33.50 2.95 26.41
C PHE A 325 -33.71 3.29 24.91
N GLY A 326 -33.53 2.33 23.99
CA GLY A 326 -33.60 2.53 22.54
C GLY A 326 -32.40 3.29 21.92
N ILE A 327 -31.74 4.16 22.68
CA ILE A 327 -30.67 5.06 22.21
C ILE A 327 -29.25 4.62 22.61
N LEU A 328 -29.08 4.06 23.82
CA LEU A 328 -27.76 3.72 24.38
C LEU A 328 -27.27 2.39 23.82
N ASP A 329 -26.18 2.44 23.04
CA ASP A 329 -25.42 1.26 22.62
C ASP A 329 -24.17 1.14 23.50
N PHE A 330 -24.03 0.02 24.21
CA PHE A 330 -23.00 -0.11 25.23
C PHE A 330 -21.58 -0.12 24.68
N LYS A 331 -21.36 -0.53 23.42
CA LYS A 331 -20.03 -0.44 22.80
C LYS A 331 -19.66 0.99 22.47
N MET A 332 -20.52 1.72 21.74
CA MET A 332 -20.27 3.14 21.40
C MET A 332 -20.03 3.99 22.65
N PHE A 333 -20.76 3.69 23.73
CA PHE A 333 -20.58 4.38 25.00
C PHE A 333 -19.20 4.10 25.61
N PHE A 334 -18.79 2.82 25.69
CA PHE A 334 -17.54 2.39 26.31
C PHE A 334 -16.30 2.71 25.46
N GLU A 335 -16.34 2.57 24.13
CA GLU A 335 -15.17 2.72 23.23
C GLU A 335 -14.62 4.17 23.17
N VAL A 336 -15.47 5.17 23.45
CA VAL A 336 -15.11 6.60 23.33
C VAL A 336 -15.06 7.34 24.67
N ARG A 337 -16.15 7.37 25.45
CA ARG A 337 -16.35 8.36 26.53
C ARG A 337 -15.68 8.00 27.86
N ILE A 338 -15.32 6.74 28.07
CA ILE A 338 -14.66 6.29 29.30
C ILE A 338 -13.13 6.29 29.15
N PRO A 339 -12.50 5.51 28.25
CA PRO A 339 -11.05 5.33 28.22
C PRO A 339 -10.29 6.63 27.92
N TRP A 340 -10.68 7.33 26.86
CA TRP A 340 -9.94 8.50 26.38
C TRP A 340 -10.13 9.74 27.26
N TYR A 341 -11.29 9.85 27.92
CA TYR A 341 -11.58 11.00 28.78
C TYR A 341 -10.88 10.86 30.13
N ILE A 342 -10.85 9.65 30.72
CA ILE A 342 -10.06 9.39 31.94
C ILE A 342 -8.56 9.60 31.65
N LEU A 343 -8.05 9.12 30.51
CA LEU A 343 -6.65 9.33 30.11
C LEU A 343 -6.28 10.82 30.00
N PHE A 344 -7.13 11.63 29.36
CA PHE A 344 -6.92 13.08 29.28
C PHE A 344 -7.06 13.78 30.64
N LEU A 345 -8.10 13.46 31.43
CA LEU A 345 -8.33 14.07 32.74
C LEU A 345 -7.21 13.76 33.73
N THR A 346 -6.61 12.58 33.63
CA THR A 346 -5.38 12.21 34.36
C THR A 346 -4.25 13.20 34.04
N THR A 347 -3.96 13.45 32.75
CA THR A 347 -2.90 14.39 32.34
C THR A 347 -3.23 15.85 32.64
N LEU A 348 -4.51 16.25 32.55
CA LEU A 348 -4.96 17.58 32.97
C LEU A 348 -4.80 17.76 34.49
N GLY A 349 -5.07 16.72 35.28
CA GLY A 349 -4.79 16.69 36.72
C GLY A 349 -3.29 16.83 37.04
N THR A 350 -2.41 16.19 36.26
CA THR A 350 -0.95 16.39 36.40
C THR A 350 -0.51 17.80 36.01
N ALA A 351 -1.08 18.38 34.95
CA ALA A 351 -0.80 19.76 34.56
C ALA A 351 -1.25 20.77 35.63
N ALA A 352 -2.43 20.58 36.21
CA ALA A 352 -2.92 21.35 37.36
C ALA A 352 -1.97 21.22 38.56
N ARG A 353 -1.59 19.98 38.94
CA ARG A 353 -0.62 19.72 40.02
C ARG A 353 0.71 20.44 39.80
N GLN A 354 1.23 20.43 38.58
CA GLN A 354 2.49 21.13 38.28
C GLN A 354 2.33 22.65 38.43
N TYR A 355 1.24 23.22 37.90
CA TYR A 355 0.97 24.65 38.04
C TYR A 355 0.83 25.08 39.51
N ASP A 356 0.04 24.36 40.30
CA ASP A 356 -0.20 24.68 41.72
C ASP A 356 1.05 24.48 42.60
N ARG A 357 1.93 23.52 42.26
CA ARG A 357 3.15 23.20 43.04
C ARG A 357 4.38 24.00 42.61
N TYR A 358 4.52 24.34 41.33
CA TYR A 358 5.74 24.93 40.75
C TYR A 358 5.52 26.28 40.06
N GLY A 359 4.27 26.72 39.86
CA GLY A 359 3.93 27.95 39.14
C GLY A 359 3.99 27.84 37.61
N TYR A 360 4.34 26.68 37.06
CA TYR A 360 4.40 26.41 35.62
C TYR A 360 4.09 24.94 35.30
N VAL A 361 3.83 24.66 34.03
CA VAL A 361 3.67 23.29 33.50
C VAL A 361 4.87 22.96 32.61
N SER A 362 5.41 21.75 32.74
CA SER A 362 6.60 21.34 31.98
C SER A 362 6.26 21.11 30.49
N GLY A 363 7.27 21.23 29.61
CA GLY A 363 7.07 21.08 28.17
C GLY A 363 6.59 19.68 27.79
N GLU A 364 7.02 18.68 28.56
CA GLU A 364 6.71 17.25 28.50
C GLU A 364 5.23 16.99 28.83
N ILE A 365 4.74 17.51 29.96
CA ILE A 365 3.32 17.41 30.32
C ILE A 365 2.44 18.19 29.35
N GLY A 366 2.88 19.38 28.89
CA GLY A 366 2.16 20.10 27.84
C GLY A 366 2.03 19.30 26.53
N LEU A 367 3.08 18.54 26.15
CA LEU A 367 3.06 17.71 24.95
C LEU A 367 2.11 16.52 25.10
N LEU A 368 2.12 15.84 26.26
CA LEU A 368 1.15 14.77 26.56
C LEU A 368 -0.28 15.31 26.67
N LEU A 369 -0.48 16.49 27.24
CA LEU A 369 -1.81 17.12 27.35
C LEU A 369 -2.37 17.45 25.96
N LEU A 370 -1.55 18.01 25.07
CA LEU A 370 -1.88 18.22 23.67
C LEU A 370 -2.15 16.88 22.95
N ALA A 371 -1.31 15.88 23.16
CA ALA A 371 -1.43 14.57 22.53
C ALA A 371 -2.74 13.84 22.91
N HIS A 372 -3.02 13.73 24.21
CA HIS A 372 -4.25 13.11 24.73
C HIS A 372 -5.48 13.93 24.35
N PHE A 373 -5.41 15.27 24.38
CA PHE A 373 -6.49 16.13 23.89
C PHE A 373 -6.80 15.86 22.41
N LEU A 374 -5.79 15.92 21.53
CA LEU A 374 -5.97 15.75 20.09
C LEU A 374 -6.56 14.37 19.74
N TYR A 375 -6.14 13.32 20.44
CA TYR A 375 -6.62 11.96 20.23
C TYR A 375 -8.07 11.78 20.73
N ALA A 376 -8.35 12.13 21.99
CA ALA A 376 -9.70 12.03 22.57
C ALA A 376 -10.73 12.93 21.85
N ASN A 377 -10.30 14.13 21.45
CA ASN A 377 -11.09 15.04 20.62
C ASN A 377 -11.33 14.47 19.22
N ALA A 378 -10.37 13.79 18.60
CA ALA A 378 -10.57 13.15 17.30
C ALA A 378 -11.59 11.99 17.37
N CYS A 379 -11.48 11.11 18.36
CA CYS A 379 -12.47 10.07 18.62
C CYS A 379 -13.88 10.65 18.87
N SER A 380 -13.96 11.80 19.56
CA SER A 380 -15.23 12.46 19.87
C SER A 380 -15.83 13.24 18.69
N LYS A 381 -15.00 13.89 17.87
CA LYS A 381 -15.44 14.70 16.72
C LYS A 381 -15.90 13.86 15.53
N ALA A 382 -15.41 12.63 15.44
CA ALA A 382 -15.60 11.69 14.33
C ALA A 382 -16.19 10.34 14.80
N GLU A 383 -16.94 10.34 15.90
CA GLU A 383 -17.57 9.17 16.52
C GLU A 383 -18.42 8.35 15.52
N GLU A 384 -19.10 9.02 14.59
CA GLU A 384 -19.90 8.37 13.55
C GLU A 384 -19.08 7.52 12.57
N LEU A 385 -17.74 7.67 12.57
CA LEU A 385 -16.80 6.90 11.77
C LEU A 385 -16.23 5.68 12.52
N ILE A 386 -16.57 5.51 13.81
CA ILE A 386 -16.22 4.33 14.63
C ILE A 386 -17.22 3.18 14.41
N VAL A 387 -18.49 3.49 14.16
CA VAL A 387 -19.56 2.51 13.87
C VAL A 387 -19.21 1.40 12.84
N PRO A 388 -18.45 1.65 11.75
CA PRO A 388 -18.00 0.59 10.83
C PRO A 388 -16.72 -0.18 11.25
N THR A 389 -16.17 0.01 12.46
CA THR A 389 -14.99 -0.74 12.96
C THR A 389 -15.28 -2.23 13.13
N TRP A 390 -14.23 -2.99 13.44
CA TRP A 390 -14.32 -4.41 13.77
C TRP A 390 -15.05 -4.63 15.10
N ASP A 391 -14.67 -3.85 16.10
CA ASP A 391 -15.12 -3.90 17.48
C ASP A 391 -16.63 -3.61 17.57
N MET A 392 -17.11 -2.66 16.77
CA MET A 392 -18.54 -2.36 16.60
C MET A 392 -19.31 -3.43 15.80
N TYR A 393 -18.87 -3.80 14.58
CA TYR A 393 -19.65 -4.68 13.70
C TYR A 393 -19.55 -6.18 14.03
N TYR A 394 -18.35 -6.68 14.36
CA TYR A 394 -18.06 -8.11 14.50
C TYR A 394 -17.85 -8.54 15.94
N GLU A 395 -17.09 -7.78 16.74
CA GLU A 395 -16.64 -8.29 18.02
C GLU A 395 -17.79 -8.40 19.02
N LYS A 396 -17.77 -9.39 19.93
CA LYS A 396 -18.84 -9.57 20.92
C LYS A 396 -18.59 -8.68 22.15
N TRP A 397 -19.64 -8.28 22.86
CA TRP A 397 -19.50 -7.50 24.10
C TRP A 397 -19.27 -8.45 25.28
N GLY A 398 -18.00 -8.77 25.52
CA GLY A 398 -17.53 -9.63 26.62
C GLY A 398 -16.48 -8.95 27.48
N PHE A 399 -15.89 -9.73 28.40
CA PHE A 399 -14.88 -9.24 29.33
C PHE A 399 -13.72 -8.52 28.62
N MET A 400 -13.29 -8.99 27.44
CA MET A 400 -12.25 -8.31 26.67
C MET A 400 -12.58 -6.84 26.41
N LEU A 401 -13.71 -6.53 25.75
CA LEU A 401 -14.09 -5.14 25.46
C LEU A 401 -14.51 -4.36 26.70
N ILE A 402 -15.14 -5.00 27.68
CA ILE A 402 -15.62 -4.34 28.91
C ILE A 402 -14.43 -3.93 29.78
N PHE A 403 -13.51 -4.85 30.09
CA PHE A 403 -12.34 -4.60 30.92
C PHE A 403 -11.37 -3.61 30.27
N TRP A 404 -11.08 -3.75 28.97
CA TRP A 404 -10.15 -2.84 28.30
C TRP A 404 -10.68 -1.40 28.21
N ASN A 405 -11.99 -1.17 28.04
CA ASN A 405 -12.53 0.18 28.02
C ASN A 405 -12.73 0.80 29.42
N LEU A 406 -13.06 0.00 30.44
CA LEU A 406 -13.24 0.50 31.81
C LEU A 406 -11.91 0.72 32.55
N ALA A 407 -10.96 -0.21 32.41
CA ALA A 407 -9.73 -0.25 33.21
C ALA A 407 -8.46 -0.24 32.34
N GLY A 408 -8.37 -1.16 31.36
CA GLY A 408 -7.13 -1.44 30.63
C GLY A 408 -6.55 -0.23 29.91
N VAL A 409 -7.25 0.33 28.92
CA VAL A 409 -6.80 1.50 28.15
C VAL A 409 -6.57 2.73 29.06
N PRO A 410 -7.55 3.21 29.87
CA PRO A 410 -7.38 4.46 30.60
C PRO A 410 -6.23 4.42 31.62
N LEU A 411 -6.00 3.26 32.25
CA LEU A 411 -5.11 3.15 33.41
C LEU A 411 -3.81 2.39 33.14
N THR A 412 -3.59 1.86 31.93
CA THR A 412 -2.25 1.40 31.48
C THR A 412 -1.59 2.36 30.48
N TYR A 413 -2.35 3.07 29.64
CA TYR A 413 -1.74 3.99 28.67
C TYR A 413 -1.27 5.29 29.34
N CYS A 414 -1.77 5.60 30.54
CA CYS A 414 -1.40 6.77 31.31
C CYS A 414 -0.03 6.67 32.04
N HIS A 415 0.70 5.55 31.96
CA HIS A 415 1.95 5.38 32.74
C HIS A 415 3.03 6.43 32.43
N CYS A 416 3.04 7.01 31.22
CA CYS A 416 3.87 8.18 30.89
C CYS A 416 3.51 9.42 31.74
N THR A 417 2.20 9.68 31.91
CA THR A 417 1.67 10.76 32.75
C THR A 417 1.90 10.48 34.24
N LEU A 418 1.70 9.24 34.69
CA LEU A 418 1.90 8.86 36.09
C LEU A 418 3.38 8.98 36.49
N TRP A 419 4.31 8.59 35.61
CA TRP A 419 5.74 8.78 35.86
C TRP A 419 6.09 10.27 36.03
N LEU A 420 5.69 11.13 35.09
CA LEU A 420 5.91 12.58 35.17
C LEU A 420 5.18 13.26 36.35
N ALA A 421 4.08 12.69 36.85
CA ALA A 421 3.34 13.19 38.01
C ALA A 421 4.00 12.86 39.36
N ASN A 422 4.78 11.77 39.40
CA ASN A 422 5.47 11.28 40.61
C ASN A 422 6.90 11.80 40.73
N HIS A 423 7.49 12.35 39.66
CA HIS A 423 8.86 12.86 39.62
C HIS A 423 8.86 14.40 39.48
N ASP A 424 9.87 15.06 40.05
CA ASP A 424 10.03 16.51 39.94
C ASP A 424 10.46 16.93 38.52
N PRO A 425 9.93 18.02 37.93
CA PRO A 425 10.35 18.51 36.60
C PRO A 425 11.86 18.71 36.41
N ALA A 426 12.61 18.94 37.49
CA ALA A 426 14.06 19.03 37.43
C ALA A 426 14.79 17.70 37.13
N THR A 427 14.13 16.54 37.21
CA THR A 427 14.75 15.22 36.97
C THR A 427 14.60 14.70 35.54
N TYR A 428 13.69 15.29 34.75
CA TYR A 428 13.45 14.93 33.34
C TYR A 428 13.55 16.08 32.32
N PRO A 429 14.40 17.12 32.48
CA PRO A 429 14.42 18.26 31.59
C PRO A 429 14.91 17.89 30.17
N LEU A 430 13.99 17.81 29.22
CA LEU A 430 14.36 17.65 27.81
C LEU A 430 14.84 18.99 27.23
N ASN A 431 15.69 18.92 26.21
CA ASN A 431 16.14 20.13 25.51
C ASN A 431 14.91 20.82 24.87
N LYS A 432 14.64 22.07 25.28
CA LYS A 432 13.49 22.87 24.81
C LYS A 432 13.33 22.91 23.29
N TRP A 433 14.42 22.82 22.52
CA TRP A 433 14.37 22.79 21.05
C TRP A 433 13.92 21.42 20.51
N VAL A 434 14.27 20.33 21.18
CA VAL A 434 13.77 18.97 20.86
C VAL A 434 12.28 18.89 21.20
N VAL A 435 11.87 19.40 22.35
CA VAL A 435 10.45 19.49 22.74
C VAL A 435 9.68 20.32 21.69
N ALA A 436 10.13 21.53 21.35
CA ALA A 436 9.49 22.36 20.33
C ALA A 436 9.41 21.67 18.96
N ALA A 437 10.46 20.97 18.53
CA ALA A 437 10.44 20.17 17.30
C ALA A 437 9.42 19.03 17.37
N TRP A 438 9.24 18.38 18.53
CA TRP A 438 8.20 17.37 18.73
C TRP A 438 6.78 17.94 18.70
N TYR A 439 6.50 19.13 19.24
CA TYR A 439 5.19 19.77 19.06
C TYR A 439 4.86 19.97 17.57
N VAL A 440 5.81 20.50 16.78
CA VAL A 440 5.63 20.70 15.34
C VAL A 440 5.44 19.37 14.60
N ALA A 441 6.26 18.36 14.91
CA ALA A 441 6.15 17.02 14.33
C ALA A 441 4.81 16.34 14.68
N TYR A 442 4.36 16.44 15.94
CA TYR A 442 3.12 15.84 16.40
C TYR A 442 1.90 16.47 15.74
N LEU A 443 1.88 17.80 15.58
CA LEU A 443 0.81 18.51 14.86
C LEU A 443 0.78 18.14 13.38
N PHE A 444 1.94 18.00 12.73
CA PHE A 444 2.03 17.53 11.34
C PHE A 444 1.54 16.09 11.19
N VAL A 445 1.99 15.17 12.05
CA VAL A 445 1.58 13.75 12.00
C VAL A 445 0.10 13.59 12.36
N TYR A 446 -0.44 14.42 13.26
CA TYR A 446 -1.89 14.52 13.51
C TYR A 446 -2.66 14.96 12.27
N TRP A 447 -2.18 15.97 11.53
CA TRP A 447 -2.80 16.36 10.26
C TRP A 447 -2.80 15.22 9.24
N VAL A 448 -1.69 14.48 9.07
CA VAL A 448 -1.65 13.29 8.19
C VAL A 448 -2.66 12.23 8.65
N TRP A 449 -2.69 11.89 9.94
CA TRP A 449 -3.55 10.86 10.51
C TRP A 449 -5.05 11.19 10.40
N ASP A 450 -5.44 12.42 10.76
CA ASP A 450 -6.83 12.87 10.73
C ASP A 450 -7.34 12.99 9.28
N THR A 451 -6.52 13.54 8.37
CA THR A 451 -6.90 13.65 6.96
C THR A 451 -6.94 12.31 6.24
N CYS A 452 -6.03 11.37 6.53
CA CYS A 452 -6.10 10.03 5.93
C CYS A 452 -7.22 9.16 6.51
N ASN A 453 -7.56 9.27 7.79
CA ASN A 453 -8.77 8.62 8.31
C ASN A 453 -10.04 9.27 7.71
N GLY A 454 -10.06 10.59 7.57
CA GLY A 454 -11.10 11.34 6.86
C GLY A 454 -11.33 10.84 5.44
N GLN A 455 -10.28 10.76 4.61
CA GLN A 455 -10.37 10.30 3.21
C GLN A 455 -10.99 8.89 3.09
N LYS A 456 -10.45 7.91 3.84
CA LYS A 456 -10.97 6.53 3.87
C LYS A 456 -12.45 6.48 4.26
N ASN A 457 -12.80 7.17 5.33
CA ASN A 457 -14.13 7.03 5.94
C ASN A 457 -15.18 7.81 5.13
N ARG A 458 -14.85 9.01 4.61
CA ARG A 458 -15.75 9.78 3.73
C ARG A 458 -15.92 9.16 2.35
N PHE A 459 -14.90 8.48 1.83
CA PHE A 459 -15.01 7.68 0.62
C PHE A 459 -16.09 6.57 0.77
N ARG A 460 -16.01 5.77 1.85
CA ARG A 460 -17.02 4.74 2.15
C ARG A 460 -18.40 5.32 2.53
N ALA A 461 -18.46 6.49 3.15
CA ALA A 461 -19.72 7.17 3.44
C ALA A 461 -20.43 7.64 2.16
N ASN A 462 -19.67 8.16 1.19
CA ASN A 462 -20.20 8.54 -0.13
C ASN A 462 -20.78 7.32 -0.88
N GLU A 463 -20.10 6.16 -0.89
CA GLU A 463 -20.61 4.90 -1.50
C GLU A 463 -21.92 4.38 -0.87
N HIS A 464 -22.31 4.88 0.30
CA HIS A 464 -23.51 4.46 1.02
C HIS A 464 -24.55 5.60 1.16
N GLY A 465 -24.39 6.69 0.40
CA GLY A 465 -25.26 7.88 0.44
C GLY A 465 -25.22 8.69 1.75
N GLY A 466 -24.48 8.23 2.75
CA GLY A 466 -24.55 8.68 4.14
C GLY A 466 -23.56 9.81 4.49
N ARG A 467 -23.51 10.87 3.68
CA ARG A 467 -22.56 11.99 3.90
C ARG A 467 -23.00 12.88 5.07
N VAL A 468 -22.62 12.51 6.29
CA VAL A 468 -22.67 13.40 7.46
C VAL A 468 -21.39 14.27 7.49
N PHE A 469 -21.54 15.59 7.45
CA PHE A 469 -20.44 16.54 7.60
C PHE A 469 -20.60 17.31 8.93
N ARG A 470 -19.61 17.20 9.81
CA ARG A 470 -19.60 17.84 11.14
C ARG A 470 -18.55 18.95 11.17
N ASN A 471 -18.98 20.19 11.43
CA ASN A 471 -18.09 21.32 11.71
C ASN A 471 -17.54 21.25 13.15
N ALA A 472 -16.78 20.20 13.44
CA ALA A 472 -16.21 19.94 14.76
C ALA A 472 -14.70 20.21 14.77
N PHE A 473 -14.24 21.00 15.73
CA PHE A 473 -12.85 21.47 15.80
C PHE A 473 -11.85 20.32 16.08
N PRO A 474 -10.65 20.29 15.45
CA PRO A 474 -10.28 21.05 14.27
C PRO A 474 -10.83 20.41 12.99
N VAL A 475 -11.41 21.23 12.11
CA VAL A 475 -11.76 20.84 10.74
C VAL A 475 -10.51 21.05 9.88
N LEU A 476 -9.97 19.97 9.31
CA LEU A 476 -8.73 20.03 8.53
C LEU A 476 -9.02 19.91 7.02
N PRO A 477 -8.28 20.66 6.17
CA PRO A 477 -8.38 20.51 4.72
C PRO A 477 -7.87 19.13 4.26
N TYR A 478 -8.17 18.75 3.01
CA TYR A 478 -7.71 17.48 2.40
C TYR A 478 -8.28 16.18 3.03
N GLN A 479 -9.26 16.28 3.94
CA GLN A 479 -10.06 15.14 4.44
C GLN A 479 -10.99 14.49 3.38
N TYR A 480 -11.08 15.04 2.17
CA TYR A 480 -11.88 14.53 1.05
C TYR A 480 -11.12 14.71 -0.27
N ILE A 481 -11.42 13.88 -1.27
CA ILE A 481 -10.85 13.90 -2.62
C ILE A 481 -12.04 13.87 -3.59
N GLU A 482 -12.09 14.80 -4.52
CA GLU A 482 -13.06 14.81 -5.62
C GLU A 482 -12.62 13.85 -6.72
N ASN A 483 -13.55 13.06 -7.26
CA ASN A 483 -13.31 12.05 -8.30
C ASN A 483 -12.05 11.17 -8.06
N PRO A 484 -11.92 10.54 -6.87
CA PRO A 484 -10.71 9.83 -6.49
C PRO A 484 -10.46 8.61 -7.39
N LYS A 485 -9.18 8.33 -7.66
CA LYS A 485 -8.76 7.10 -8.32
C LYS A 485 -9.17 5.87 -7.51
N THR A 486 -9.94 4.98 -8.14
CA THR A 486 -10.39 3.71 -7.55
C THR A 486 -9.98 2.49 -8.37
N ILE A 487 -9.81 1.36 -7.71
CA ILE A 487 -9.70 0.04 -8.35
C ILE A 487 -10.96 -0.75 -7.96
N THR A 488 -11.70 -1.29 -8.94
CA THR A 488 -12.95 -2.04 -8.71
C THR A 488 -12.70 -3.54 -8.85
N SER A 489 -13.28 -4.36 -7.98
CA SER A 489 -13.21 -5.82 -8.07
C SER A 489 -14.21 -6.38 -9.09
N GLU A 490 -14.00 -7.63 -9.50
CA GLU A 490 -14.96 -8.44 -10.28
C GLU A 490 -16.33 -8.52 -9.59
N ASP A 491 -16.32 -8.37 -8.26
CA ASP A 491 -17.45 -8.38 -7.32
C ASP A 491 -18.21 -7.03 -7.23
N GLY A 492 -17.72 -5.98 -7.90
CA GLY A 492 -18.28 -4.61 -7.88
C GLY A 492 -17.85 -3.73 -6.70
N ASP A 493 -17.09 -4.25 -5.75
CA ASP A 493 -16.54 -3.47 -4.63
C ASP A 493 -15.37 -2.59 -5.08
N THR A 494 -15.32 -1.33 -4.62
CA THR A 494 -14.19 -0.43 -4.92
C THR A 494 -13.07 -0.51 -3.86
N ILE A 495 -11.87 -0.06 -4.24
CA ILE A 495 -10.73 0.24 -3.37
C ILE A 495 -10.25 1.67 -3.68
N LEU A 496 -10.09 2.51 -2.65
CA LEU A 496 -9.48 3.84 -2.78
C LEU A 496 -7.97 3.69 -3.06
N ALA A 497 -7.53 4.15 -4.23
CA ALA A 497 -6.14 4.08 -4.69
C ALA A 497 -5.52 5.48 -4.88
N ASP A 498 -5.96 6.45 -4.06
CA ASP A 498 -5.66 7.87 -4.21
C ASP A 498 -5.30 8.55 -2.88
N GLY A 499 -4.78 9.77 -2.95
CA GLY A 499 -4.35 10.61 -1.84
C GLY A 499 -3.40 9.89 -0.89
N TRP A 500 -3.79 9.78 0.38
CA TRP A 500 -2.97 9.07 1.36
C TRP A 500 -2.90 7.55 1.14
N TYR A 501 -3.96 6.94 0.60
CA TYR A 501 -3.99 5.50 0.30
C TYR A 501 -3.33 5.15 -1.02
N GLY A 502 -3.22 6.11 -1.95
CA GLY A 502 -2.34 6.03 -3.13
C GLY A 502 -0.85 6.09 -2.78
N LYS A 503 -0.47 6.54 -1.57
CA LYS A 503 0.93 6.62 -1.10
C LYS A 503 1.36 5.40 -0.30
N ALA A 504 0.58 5.01 0.71
CA ALA A 504 0.85 3.78 1.48
C ALA A 504 -0.44 3.22 2.11
N ARG A 505 -0.59 1.89 2.03
CA ARG A 505 -1.86 1.19 2.27
C ARG A 505 -2.37 1.27 3.71
N LYS A 506 -1.49 1.57 4.68
CA LYS A 506 -1.72 1.70 6.13
C LYS A 506 -0.97 2.88 6.74
N ILE A 507 -0.86 4.01 6.04
CA ILE A 507 -0.16 5.21 6.54
C ILE A 507 -0.69 5.71 7.90
N HIS A 508 -1.99 5.59 8.18
CA HIS A 508 -2.57 5.90 9.50
C HIS A 508 -1.86 5.15 10.64
N TYR A 509 -1.56 3.86 10.47
CA TYR A 509 -0.84 3.06 11.45
C TYR A 509 0.61 3.50 11.68
N THR A 510 1.22 4.21 10.72
CA THR A 510 2.54 4.85 10.91
C THR A 510 2.42 6.05 11.85
N CYS A 511 1.35 6.83 11.72
CA CYS A 511 1.06 7.94 12.62
C CYS A 511 0.67 7.44 14.02
N ASP A 512 -0.16 6.39 14.11
CA ASP A 512 -0.51 5.72 15.38
C ASP A 512 0.76 5.24 16.12
N PHE A 513 1.70 4.62 15.40
CA PHE A 513 3.02 4.24 15.92
C PHE A 513 3.85 5.45 16.39
N PHE A 514 3.91 6.52 15.60
CA PHE A 514 4.63 7.74 15.97
C PHE A 514 4.08 8.39 17.25
N PHE A 515 2.75 8.46 17.40
CA PHE A 515 2.12 9.00 18.61
C PHE A 515 2.54 8.20 19.83
N ALA A 516 2.37 6.87 19.79
CA ALA A 516 2.74 6.00 20.90
C ALA A 516 4.23 6.11 21.25
N MET A 517 5.13 6.01 20.26
CA MET A 517 6.57 6.17 20.48
C MET A 517 6.93 7.53 21.10
N THR A 518 6.20 8.61 20.77
CA THR A 518 6.40 9.93 21.38
C THR A 518 5.97 9.96 22.86
N TRP A 519 4.88 9.27 23.23
CA TRP A 519 4.41 9.22 24.62
C TRP A 519 5.37 8.45 25.53
N GLY A 520 6.11 7.48 24.99
CA GLY A 520 7.26 6.86 25.68
C GLY A 520 8.46 7.80 25.73
N ALA A 521 8.92 8.28 24.57
CA ALA A 521 10.13 9.08 24.42
C ALA A 521 10.15 10.37 25.27
N VAL A 522 8.99 10.98 25.53
CA VAL A 522 8.87 12.18 26.37
C VAL A 522 9.17 11.93 27.87
N THR A 523 9.30 10.67 28.28
CA THR A 523 9.73 10.28 29.65
C THR A 523 11.18 9.80 29.71
N GLY A 524 11.92 9.84 28.59
CA GLY A 524 13.26 9.25 28.52
C GLY A 524 13.23 7.72 28.67
N PHE A 525 14.25 7.15 29.31
CA PHE A 525 14.44 5.69 29.42
C PHE A 525 14.66 5.19 30.86
N ASN A 526 14.42 6.03 31.87
CA ASN A 526 14.67 5.71 33.28
C ASN A 526 13.65 4.71 33.88
N SER A 527 12.47 4.58 33.25
CA SER A 527 11.41 3.65 33.62
C SER A 527 10.94 2.85 32.40
N PRO A 528 10.67 1.54 32.52
CA PRO A 528 10.07 0.76 31.45
C PRO A 528 8.54 0.93 31.33
N PHE A 529 7.85 1.48 32.34
CA PHE A 529 6.38 1.53 32.34
C PHE A 529 5.79 2.50 31.31
N PRO A 530 6.34 3.71 31.08
CA PRO A 530 5.95 4.56 29.95
C PRO A 530 6.13 3.87 28.58
N TRP A 531 7.04 2.90 28.47
CA TRP A 531 7.31 2.14 27.24
C TRP A 531 6.40 0.93 27.02
N PHE A 532 5.58 0.55 28.01
CA PHE A 532 4.60 -0.53 27.86
C PHE A 532 3.60 -0.26 26.73
N TYR A 533 2.94 0.91 26.73
CA TYR A 533 1.98 1.28 25.67
C TYR A 533 2.64 1.31 24.28
N PRO A 534 3.79 1.99 24.05
CA PRO A 534 4.52 1.93 22.78
C PRO A 534 4.76 0.51 22.27
N VAL A 535 5.28 -0.39 23.12
CA VAL A 535 5.63 -1.77 22.72
C VAL A 535 4.37 -2.60 22.44
N PHE A 536 3.39 -2.57 23.35
CA PHE A 536 2.12 -3.29 23.22
C PHE A 536 1.35 -2.85 21.96
N PHE A 537 1.19 -1.55 21.78
CA PHE A 537 0.43 -0.97 20.68
C PHE A 537 1.13 -1.19 19.32
N THR A 538 2.46 -1.19 19.27
CA THR A 538 3.22 -1.57 18.07
C THR A 538 2.92 -3.02 17.66
N GLY A 539 2.95 -3.96 18.60
CA GLY A 539 2.58 -5.36 18.33
C GLY A 539 1.15 -5.50 17.82
N MET A 540 0.20 -4.80 18.47
CA MET A 540 -1.20 -4.77 18.06
C MET A 540 -1.41 -4.16 16.67
N ILE A 541 -0.69 -3.08 16.31
CA ILE A 541 -0.72 -2.48 14.97
C ILE A 541 -0.24 -3.47 13.90
N ILE A 542 0.88 -4.15 14.13
CA ILE A 542 1.46 -5.12 13.18
C ILE A 542 0.47 -6.27 12.96
N HIS A 543 -0.05 -6.86 14.03
CA HIS A 543 -1.06 -7.92 13.95
C HIS A 543 -2.34 -7.46 13.23
N ARG A 544 -2.86 -6.27 13.56
CA ARG A 544 -4.04 -5.65 12.94
C ARG A 544 -3.84 -5.38 11.45
N ALA A 545 -2.63 -4.99 11.02
CA ALA A 545 -2.29 -4.80 9.62
C ALA A 545 -2.28 -6.13 8.84
N ILE A 546 -1.62 -7.16 9.37
CA ILE A 546 -1.56 -8.49 8.74
C ILE A 546 -2.97 -9.09 8.57
N ARG A 547 -3.78 -9.08 9.64
CA ARG A 547 -5.16 -9.59 9.65
C ARG A 547 -6.03 -8.91 8.59
N ASP A 548 -5.88 -7.60 8.40
CA ASP A 548 -6.65 -6.83 7.43
C ASP A 548 -6.19 -7.07 5.98
N ILE A 549 -4.88 -7.20 5.71
CA ILE A 549 -4.37 -7.58 4.37
C ILE A 549 -4.88 -8.97 3.97
N GLN A 550 -4.83 -9.95 4.88
CA GLN A 550 -5.35 -11.30 4.64
C GLN A 550 -6.86 -11.34 4.39
N ARG A 551 -7.63 -10.38 4.96
CA ARG A 551 -9.06 -10.21 4.63
C ARG A 551 -9.24 -9.56 3.27
N CYS A 552 -8.49 -8.50 2.97
CA CYS A 552 -8.61 -7.76 1.72
C CYS A 552 -8.19 -8.62 0.51
N ARG A 553 -7.12 -9.41 0.59
CA ARG A 553 -6.77 -10.43 -0.43
C ARG A 553 -7.94 -11.38 -0.69
N ARG A 554 -8.56 -11.93 0.35
CA ARG A 554 -9.73 -12.82 0.25
C ARG A 554 -11.02 -12.14 -0.23
N LYS A 555 -11.16 -10.82 -0.07
CA LYS A 555 -12.35 -10.08 -0.51
C LYS A 555 -12.25 -9.58 -1.96
N TYR A 556 -11.15 -8.92 -2.33
CA TYR A 556 -11.05 -8.23 -3.62
C TYR A 556 -10.24 -9.00 -4.68
N GLY A 557 -9.56 -10.10 -4.32
CA GLY A 557 -8.83 -10.96 -5.27
C GLY A 557 -7.81 -10.18 -6.12
N LYS A 558 -7.90 -10.31 -7.45
CA LYS A 558 -7.02 -9.63 -8.42
C LYS A 558 -7.01 -8.09 -8.28
N ALA A 559 -8.13 -7.49 -7.84
CA ALA A 559 -8.17 -6.04 -7.59
C ALA A 559 -7.35 -5.65 -6.35
N TRP A 560 -7.19 -6.55 -5.36
CA TRP A 560 -6.19 -6.34 -4.32
C TRP A 560 -4.78 -6.46 -4.89
N GLU A 561 -4.47 -7.48 -5.69
CA GLU A 561 -3.14 -7.66 -6.31
C GLU A 561 -2.73 -6.44 -7.15
N GLN A 562 -3.66 -5.86 -7.91
CA GLN A 562 -3.47 -4.60 -8.62
C GLN A 562 -3.17 -3.45 -7.64
N TYR A 563 -3.89 -3.35 -6.52
CA TYR A 563 -3.65 -2.35 -5.49
C TYR A 563 -2.32 -2.57 -4.73
N GLU A 564 -1.86 -3.81 -4.52
CA GLU A 564 -0.52 -4.08 -3.99
C GLU A 564 0.59 -3.69 -4.97
N ARG A 565 0.33 -3.78 -6.28
CA ARG A 565 1.24 -3.33 -7.34
C ARG A 565 1.29 -1.80 -7.48
N GLU A 566 0.14 -1.14 -7.40
CA GLU A 566 0.03 0.32 -7.57
C GLU A 566 0.35 1.11 -6.30
N VAL A 567 0.19 0.49 -5.13
CA VAL A 567 0.58 1.06 -3.83
C VAL A 567 1.46 0.05 -3.08
N PRO A 568 2.72 -0.17 -3.50
CA PRO A 568 3.56 -1.21 -2.93
C PRO A 568 3.83 -1.00 -1.43
N TYR A 569 3.96 0.25 -0.98
CA TYR A 569 4.26 0.59 0.40
C TYR A 569 3.10 0.26 1.36
N LEU A 570 3.41 -0.46 2.44
CA LEU A 570 2.44 -0.79 3.48
C LEU A 570 2.28 0.35 4.48
N PHE A 571 3.36 0.74 5.17
CA PHE A 571 3.36 1.73 6.24
C PHE A 571 3.92 3.08 5.76
N ILE A 572 5.22 3.12 5.43
CA ILE A 572 5.94 4.34 5.03
C ILE A 572 6.19 4.31 3.51
N PRO A 573 5.83 5.37 2.75
CA PRO A 573 6.23 5.50 1.35
C PRO A 573 7.73 5.78 1.24
N MET A 574 8.49 4.80 0.74
CA MET A 574 9.95 4.85 0.61
C MET A 574 10.39 4.96 -0.86
N GLY A 575 9.76 5.89 -1.58
CA GLY A 575 10.13 6.22 -2.97
C GLY A 575 11.53 6.80 -3.04
N LEU A 576 12.28 6.42 -4.07
CA LEU A 576 13.55 7.06 -4.43
C LEU A 576 13.27 8.30 -5.28
N ASN A 577 14.11 9.33 -5.15
CA ASN A 577 14.17 10.43 -6.11
C ASN A 577 15.18 10.06 -7.21
N ILE A 578 14.76 10.03 -8.48
CA ILE A 578 15.60 9.57 -9.60
C ILE A 578 15.59 10.61 -10.72
N ILE A 579 16.78 11.00 -11.18
CA ILE A 579 16.95 11.87 -12.35
C ILE A 579 17.34 11.03 -13.57
N ILE A 580 16.71 11.30 -14.71
CA ILE A 580 17.03 10.65 -15.99
C ILE A 580 17.50 11.71 -16.98
N ALA A 581 18.69 11.50 -17.56
CA ALA A 581 19.23 12.34 -18.62
C ALA A 581 18.96 11.69 -19.99
N GLY A 582 18.11 12.30 -20.81
CA GLY A 582 17.74 11.91 -22.18
C GLY A 582 16.29 11.43 -22.32
N ALA A 583 15.52 12.06 -23.21
CA ALA A 583 14.17 11.65 -23.63
C ALA A 583 14.19 10.66 -24.82
N GLY A 584 15.25 9.86 -24.92
CA GLY A 584 15.28 8.71 -25.84
C GLY A 584 14.30 7.63 -25.41
N LEU A 585 14.00 6.67 -26.31
CA LEU A 585 13.06 5.57 -26.01
C LEU A 585 13.44 4.82 -24.71
N ALA A 586 14.73 4.54 -24.50
CA ALA A 586 15.22 3.94 -23.25
C ALA A 586 14.93 4.82 -22.02
N GLY A 587 15.23 6.13 -22.09
CA GLY A 587 15.03 7.08 -20.99
C GLY A 587 13.56 7.26 -20.62
N CYS A 588 12.68 7.45 -21.60
CA CYS A 588 11.23 7.53 -21.36
C CYS A 588 10.64 6.20 -20.87
N THR A 589 11.08 5.06 -21.39
CA THR A 589 10.67 3.74 -20.84
C THR A 589 11.11 3.61 -19.38
N THR A 590 12.34 4.03 -19.06
CA THR A 590 12.89 4.01 -17.71
C THR A 590 12.10 4.93 -16.77
N ALA A 591 11.68 6.11 -17.24
CA ALA A 591 10.84 7.02 -16.48
C ALA A 591 9.48 6.41 -16.14
N ILE A 592 8.80 5.87 -17.15
CA ILE A 592 7.49 5.24 -17.01
C ILE A 592 7.56 4.02 -16.08
N ALA A 593 8.59 3.18 -16.23
CA ALA A 593 8.79 1.99 -15.42
C ALA A 593 9.09 2.33 -13.95
N LEU A 594 10.02 3.25 -13.68
CA LEU A 594 10.39 3.64 -12.31
C LEU A 594 9.28 4.40 -11.58
N GLN A 595 8.54 5.27 -12.28
CA GLN A 595 7.33 5.90 -11.76
C GLN A 595 6.29 4.84 -11.39
N SER A 596 6.12 3.81 -12.22
CA SER A 596 5.19 2.71 -11.96
C SER A 596 5.62 1.78 -10.81
N SER A 597 6.90 1.78 -10.43
CA SER A 597 7.43 1.14 -9.21
C SER A 597 7.28 2.00 -7.94
N GLY A 598 6.66 3.18 -8.03
CA GLY A 598 6.43 4.08 -6.89
C GLY A 598 7.61 4.99 -6.55
N HIS A 599 8.44 5.37 -7.53
CA HIS A 599 9.55 6.31 -7.35
C HIS A 599 9.21 7.69 -7.91
N ASN A 600 9.81 8.74 -7.33
CA ASN A 600 9.71 10.09 -7.86
C ASN A 600 10.76 10.23 -8.98
N VAL A 601 10.33 10.50 -10.21
CA VAL A 601 11.22 10.57 -11.37
C VAL A 601 11.11 11.91 -12.07
N THR A 602 12.25 12.51 -12.40
CA THR A 602 12.35 13.72 -13.23
C THR A 602 13.22 13.42 -14.46
N LEU A 603 12.78 13.84 -15.65
CA LEU A 603 13.50 13.59 -16.91
C LEU A 603 13.92 14.91 -17.58
N TYR A 604 15.16 14.94 -18.06
CA TYR A 604 15.80 16.09 -18.71
C TYR A 604 16.26 15.74 -20.13
N GLU A 605 15.87 16.53 -21.13
CA GLU A 605 16.35 16.43 -22.52
C GLU A 605 17.04 17.73 -22.95
N ARG A 606 18.24 17.58 -23.53
CA ARG A 606 19.13 18.68 -23.91
C ARG A 606 18.78 19.36 -25.24
N ARG A 607 17.85 18.80 -26.00
CA ARG A 607 17.34 19.38 -27.26
C ARG A 607 16.18 20.31 -26.94
N ASP A 608 16.15 21.49 -27.55
CA ASP A 608 15.12 22.53 -27.31
C ASP A 608 13.73 22.12 -27.83
N ALA A 609 13.69 21.15 -28.75
CA ALA A 609 12.46 20.48 -29.18
C ALA A 609 12.68 18.97 -29.33
N LEU A 610 11.61 18.20 -29.11
CA LEU A 610 11.55 16.77 -29.43
C LEU A 610 11.58 16.55 -30.95
N TYR A 611 10.98 17.49 -31.68
CA TYR A 611 11.09 17.66 -33.12
C TYR A 611 12.41 18.33 -33.48
N ASP A 612 13.04 17.87 -34.54
CA ASP A 612 14.13 18.59 -35.19
C ASP A 612 14.05 18.32 -36.69
N ASN A 613 13.94 19.38 -37.49
CA ASN A 613 13.89 19.30 -38.96
C ASN A 613 15.20 18.74 -39.55
N THR A 614 16.29 18.67 -38.77
CA THR A 614 17.50 17.95 -39.15
C THR A 614 17.34 16.43 -39.13
N SER A 615 16.30 15.86 -38.52
CA SER A 615 16.16 14.42 -38.31
C SER A 615 15.20 13.73 -39.29
N THR A 616 15.46 12.47 -39.64
CA THR A 616 14.60 11.71 -40.55
C THR A 616 13.31 11.24 -39.87
N HIS A 617 12.21 11.28 -40.63
CA HIS A 617 10.96 10.57 -40.31
C HIS A 617 11.10 9.04 -40.54
N SER A 618 12.26 8.48 -40.18
CA SER A 618 12.62 7.10 -40.46
C SER A 618 11.83 6.12 -39.59
N GLY A 619 11.59 4.93 -40.15
CA GLY A 619 10.97 3.85 -39.40
C GLY A 619 11.87 3.30 -38.29
N ILE A 620 11.25 2.71 -37.27
CA ILE A 620 11.95 1.94 -36.23
C ILE A 620 11.23 0.62 -35.95
N GLN A 621 12.01 -0.43 -35.78
CA GLN A 621 11.56 -1.77 -35.43
C GLN A 621 11.56 -1.94 -33.92
N ILE A 622 10.47 -2.46 -33.35
CA ILE A 622 10.41 -2.95 -31.98
C ILE A 622 10.22 -4.46 -32.06
N GLN A 623 11.23 -5.20 -31.60
CA GLN A 623 11.30 -6.66 -31.66
C GLN A 623 10.42 -7.32 -30.57
N PRO A 624 10.12 -8.64 -30.64
CA PRO A 624 9.06 -9.25 -29.81
C PRO A 624 9.22 -9.06 -28.30
N ASN A 625 10.45 -9.09 -27.80
CA ASN A 625 10.84 -8.70 -26.44
C ASN A 625 10.36 -7.28 -26.07
N GLY A 626 10.69 -6.27 -26.89
CA GLY A 626 10.22 -4.90 -26.70
C GLY A 626 8.70 -4.76 -26.82
N VAL A 627 8.05 -5.52 -27.71
CA VAL A 627 6.59 -5.52 -27.85
C VAL A 627 5.90 -6.15 -26.61
N ALA A 628 6.51 -7.14 -25.96
CA ALA A 628 6.04 -7.67 -24.68
C ALA A 628 6.14 -6.62 -23.55
N ILE A 629 7.13 -5.72 -23.60
CA ILE A 629 7.23 -4.58 -22.68
C ILE A 629 6.15 -3.54 -22.97
N LEU A 630 5.95 -3.15 -24.24
CA LEU A 630 4.88 -2.21 -24.65
C LEU A 630 3.50 -2.68 -24.19
N LYS A 631 3.18 -3.98 -24.32
CA LYS A 631 1.96 -4.57 -23.77
C LYS A 631 1.85 -4.40 -22.26
N ARG A 632 2.91 -4.74 -21.51
CA ARG A 632 2.95 -4.65 -20.04
C ARG A 632 2.88 -3.22 -19.50
N LEU A 633 3.35 -2.23 -20.27
CA LEU A 633 3.22 -0.81 -19.93
C LEU A 633 1.86 -0.20 -20.34
N GLY A 634 1.02 -0.90 -21.11
CA GLY A 634 -0.22 -0.36 -21.68
C GLY A 634 -0.01 0.58 -22.88
N MET A 635 1.16 0.50 -23.51
CA MET A 635 1.61 1.38 -24.59
C MET A 635 1.62 0.67 -25.95
N ILE A 636 0.86 -0.41 -26.11
CA ILE A 636 0.90 -1.23 -27.33
C ILE A 636 0.40 -0.44 -28.55
N ASP A 637 -0.65 0.37 -28.40
CA ASP A 637 -1.26 1.12 -29.51
C ASP A 637 -0.55 2.43 -29.83
N ALA A 638 0.36 2.88 -28.95
CA ALA A 638 1.25 4.02 -29.17
C ALA A 638 2.20 3.85 -30.38
N THR A 639 2.28 2.65 -30.98
CA THR A 639 3.06 2.40 -32.20
C THR A 639 2.38 2.89 -33.49
N GLY A 640 1.06 3.15 -33.48
CA GLY A 640 0.31 3.55 -34.67
C GLY A 640 0.23 2.44 -35.73
N GLU A 641 -0.63 1.45 -35.49
CA GLU A 641 -0.85 0.26 -36.35
C GLU A 641 0.36 -0.66 -36.54
N THR A 642 0.19 -1.74 -37.31
CA THR A 642 1.22 -2.78 -37.56
C THR A 642 1.46 -2.91 -39.06
N ILE A 643 2.20 -1.96 -39.63
CA ILE A 643 2.39 -1.82 -41.09
C ILE A 643 3.14 -3.01 -41.73
N ALA A 644 3.84 -3.81 -40.94
CA ALA A 644 4.10 -5.20 -41.31
C ALA A 644 4.07 -6.14 -40.11
N LEU A 645 3.13 -7.09 -40.16
CA LEU A 645 3.38 -8.44 -39.68
C LEU A 645 4.43 -9.02 -40.63
N VAL A 646 5.72 -8.93 -40.28
CA VAL A 646 6.84 -9.36 -41.14
C VAL A 646 6.82 -10.89 -41.29
N ASN A 647 6.04 -11.36 -42.25
CA ASN A 647 5.62 -12.75 -42.37
C ASN A 647 6.66 -13.61 -43.10
N TYR A 648 7.92 -13.53 -42.67
CA TYR A 648 8.93 -14.52 -43.04
C TYR A 648 8.57 -15.90 -42.47
N ASN A 649 7.98 -15.96 -41.26
CA ASN A 649 7.95 -17.17 -40.43
C ASN A 649 6.61 -17.44 -39.68
N ARG A 650 5.47 -16.84 -40.06
CA ARG A 650 4.18 -16.86 -39.27
C ARG A 650 4.26 -16.30 -37.83
N ARG A 651 5.31 -15.54 -37.48
CA ARG A 651 5.54 -15.01 -36.12
C ARG A 651 4.94 -13.60 -35.90
N GLY A 652 3.64 -13.53 -35.60
CA GLY A 652 2.99 -12.25 -35.25
C GLY A 652 3.48 -11.70 -33.90
N GLY A 653 4.47 -10.79 -33.91
CA GLY A 653 5.07 -10.27 -32.67
C GLY A 653 5.92 -9.00 -32.78
N THR A 654 6.60 -8.76 -33.90
CA THR A 654 7.37 -7.51 -34.15
C THR A 654 6.45 -6.37 -34.59
N ARG A 655 6.79 -5.11 -34.24
CA ARG A 655 6.10 -3.90 -34.74
C ARG A 655 7.08 -2.94 -35.44
N TRP A 656 6.55 -2.13 -36.36
CA TRP A 656 7.28 -1.10 -37.12
C TRP A 656 6.45 0.19 -37.12
N GLY A 657 7.05 1.30 -36.73
CA GLY A 657 6.39 2.61 -36.60
C GLY A 657 7.35 3.76 -36.90
N ALA A 658 6.83 4.97 -37.14
CA ALA A 658 7.66 6.15 -37.33
C ALA A 658 8.38 6.51 -36.01
N ARG A 659 9.72 6.62 -36.04
CA ARG A 659 10.56 6.81 -34.84
C ARG A 659 10.12 7.99 -33.98
N GLN A 660 9.74 9.10 -34.61
CA GLN A 660 9.36 10.32 -33.91
C GLN A 660 8.02 10.17 -33.16
N LYS A 661 6.97 9.69 -33.83
CA LYS A 661 5.66 9.45 -33.20
C LYS A 661 5.76 8.53 -31.97
N LEU A 662 6.64 7.53 -32.02
CA LEU A 662 6.89 6.65 -30.88
C LEU A 662 7.52 7.42 -29.70
N LYS A 663 8.54 8.28 -29.93
CA LYS A 663 9.08 9.15 -28.86
C LYS A 663 8.01 10.09 -28.30
N ASP A 664 7.23 10.73 -29.16
CA ASP A 664 6.23 11.73 -28.76
C ASP A 664 5.17 11.08 -27.86
N ALA A 665 4.69 9.89 -28.22
CA ALA A 665 3.78 9.10 -27.39
C ALA A 665 4.44 8.64 -26.06
N PHE A 666 5.73 8.30 -26.06
CA PHE A 666 6.48 7.97 -24.85
C PHE A 666 6.66 9.16 -23.90
N VAL A 667 6.92 10.37 -24.42
CA VAL A 667 6.97 11.60 -23.59
C VAL A 667 5.57 11.99 -23.11
N GLY A 668 4.55 11.85 -23.96
CA GLY A 668 3.15 12.07 -23.60
C GLY A 668 2.71 11.15 -22.45
N GLU A 669 3.05 9.86 -22.52
CA GLU A 669 2.72 8.89 -21.48
C GLU A 669 3.48 9.14 -20.17
N ALA A 670 4.77 9.52 -20.23
CA ALA A 670 5.53 9.92 -19.04
C ALA A 670 4.88 11.13 -18.35
N ARG A 671 4.50 12.16 -19.12
CA ARG A 671 3.78 13.35 -18.61
C ARG A 671 2.40 12.99 -18.06
N ARG A 672 1.64 12.10 -18.71
CA ARG A 672 0.33 11.60 -18.24
C ARG A 672 0.44 10.83 -16.91
N ARG A 673 1.59 10.22 -16.63
CA ARG A 673 1.93 9.58 -15.33
C ARG A 673 2.52 10.56 -14.29
N GLY A 674 2.57 11.86 -14.59
CA GLY A 674 3.05 12.88 -13.66
C GLY A 674 4.57 12.98 -13.55
N VAL A 675 5.34 12.40 -14.49
CA VAL A 675 6.79 12.62 -14.58
C VAL A 675 7.02 14.05 -15.13
N PRO A 676 7.75 14.94 -14.43
CA PRO A 676 8.18 16.20 -15.00
C PRO A 676 9.22 15.94 -16.10
N VAL A 677 8.94 16.43 -17.31
CA VAL A 677 9.80 16.27 -18.49
C VAL A 677 10.23 17.64 -19.01
N HIS A 678 11.47 18.00 -18.69
CA HIS A 678 12.13 19.24 -19.06
C HIS A 678 12.83 19.08 -20.42
N ILE A 679 12.59 20.01 -21.32
CA ILE A 679 13.11 20.05 -22.70
C ILE A 679 13.98 21.31 -22.83
N GLY A 680 15.04 21.29 -23.66
CA GLY A 680 16.06 22.35 -23.71
C GLY A 680 17.03 22.38 -22.51
N VAL A 681 16.92 21.43 -21.58
CA VAL A 681 17.71 21.38 -20.35
C VAL A 681 18.44 20.04 -20.26
N GLY A 682 19.76 20.07 -20.44
CA GLY A 682 20.62 18.91 -20.37
C GLY A 682 21.49 18.88 -19.12
N VAL A 683 21.81 17.68 -18.62
CA VAL A 683 22.85 17.52 -17.60
C VAL A 683 24.23 17.86 -18.21
N VAL A 684 24.98 18.73 -17.53
CA VAL A 684 26.35 19.13 -17.90
C VAL A 684 27.40 18.63 -16.92
N GLY A 685 27.06 18.51 -15.62
CA GLY A 685 27.97 18.07 -14.56
C GLY A 685 27.29 17.11 -13.58
N VAL A 686 28.09 16.28 -12.89
CA VAL A 686 27.62 15.25 -11.94
C VAL A 686 28.59 15.15 -10.75
N ARG A 687 28.07 15.24 -9.53
CA ARG A 687 28.83 15.04 -8.27
C ARG A 687 28.09 14.01 -7.41
N GLU A 688 28.79 13.00 -6.88
CA GLU A 688 28.21 11.93 -6.06
C GLU A 688 28.69 12.05 -4.60
N SER A 689 27.78 11.81 -3.65
CA SER A 689 28.08 11.54 -2.24
C SER A 689 27.59 10.15 -1.86
N LYS A 690 27.80 9.73 -0.60
CA LYS A 690 27.25 8.48 -0.07
C LYS A 690 25.73 8.55 0.12
N GLU A 691 25.17 9.77 0.19
CA GLU A 691 23.77 10.06 0.51
C GLU A 691 22.93 10.41 -0.73
N SER A 692 23.54 11.00 -1.76
CA SER A 692 22.85 11.52 -2.95
C SER A 692 23.77 11.65 -4.17
N VAL A 693 23.19 12.00 -5.32
CA VAL A 693 23.88 12.53 -6.50
C VAL A 693 23.28 13.90 -6.84
N THR A 694 24.14 14.87 -7.12
CA THR A 694 23.76 16.21 -7.57
C THR A 694 24.19 16.40 -9.01
N VAL A 695 23.26 16.81 -9.86
CA VAL A 695 23.52 17.19 -11.25
C VAL A 695 23.55 18.71 -11.40
N GLU A 696 24.38 19.15 -12.33
CA GLU A 696 24.48 20.52 -12.82
C GLU A 696 23.83 20.56 -14.21
N LEU A 697 22.92 21.51 -14.43
CA LEU A 697 22.07 21.59 -15.62
C LEU A 697 22.51 22.74 -16.55
N SER A 698 22.17 22.65 -17.83
CA SER A 698 22.59 23.63 -18.86
C SER A 698 21.97 25.02 -18.71
N ASP A 699 20.99 25.19 -17.83
CA ASP A 699 20.42 26.48 -17.40
C ASP A 699 21.17 27.11 -16.21
N GLY A 700 22.24 26.46 -15.73
CA GLY A 700 23.02 26.88 -14.55
C GLY A 700 22.42 26.45 -13.21
N SER A 701 21.26 25.79 -13.20
CA SER A 701 20.65 25.26 -11.98
C SER A 701 21.28 23.92 -11.55
N THR A 702 21.02 23.50 -10.31
CA THR A 702 21.45 22.20 -9.79
C THR A 702 20.28 21.45 -9.17
N GLN A 703 20.32 20.11 -9.24
CA GLN A 703 19.27 19.23 -8.75
C GLN A 703 19.87 18.01 -8.05
N THR A 704 19.26 17.58 -6.94
CA THR A 704 19.78 16.48 -6.11
C THR A 704 18.79 15.33 -6.03
N ALA A 705 19.28 14.11 -6.25
CA ALA A 705 18.51 12.87 -6.31
C ALA A 705 19.22 11.73 -5.56
N ASP A 706 18.53 10.60 -5.39
CA ASP A 706 19.14 9.37 -4.87
C ASP A 706 19.95 8.62 -5.93
N LEU A 707 19.50 8.66 -7.20
CA LEU A 707 20.12 8.00 -8.35
C LEU A 707 20.02 8.86 -9.62
N LEU A 708 21.08 8.85 -10.43
CA LEU A 708 21.14 9.40 -11.78
C LEU A 708 21.19 8.27 -12.80
N VAL A 709 20.32 8.32 -13.81
CA VAL A 709 20.33 7.41 -14.96
C VAL A 709 20.70 8.18 -16.24
N GLY A 710 21.86 7.84 -16.80
CA GLY A 710 22.30 8.31 -18.12
C GLY A 710 21.66 7.48 -19.24
N ALA A 711 20.71 8.08 -19.94
CA ALA A 711 20.05 7.55 -21.14
C ALA A 711 20.32 8.44 -22.38
N ASP A 712 21.37 9.28 -22.32
CA ASP A 712 21.69 10.38 -23.25
C ASP A 712 22.45 9.92 -24.52
N GLY A 713 22.40 8.62 -24.78
CA GLY A 713 22.72 7.99 -26.07
C GLY A 713 24.20 7.70 -26.33
N THR A 714 24.51 7.35 -27.58
CA THR A 714 25.86 6.97 -28.05
C THR A 714 26.93 7.99 -27.64
N TRP A 715 26.60 9.29 -27.66
CA TRP A 715 27.46 10.41 -27.26
C TRP A 715 27.12 10.94 -25.85
N SER A 716 27.00 10.01 -24.90
CA SER A 716 26.66 10.28 -23.50
C SER A 716 27.70 11.17 -22.81
N ARG A 717 27.26 12.32 -22.29
CA ARG A 717 28.02 13.18 -21.37
C ARG A 717 28.18 12.50 -20.01
N ILE A 718 27.15 11.77 -19.55
CA ILE A 718 27.19 11.05 -18.27
C ILE A 718 28.30 10.00 -18.28
N ARG A 719 28.40 9.20 -19.36
CA ARG A 719 29.50 8.23 -19.53
C ARG A 719 30.86 8.92 -19.62
N LYS A 720 31.00 10.04 -20.35
CA LYS A 720 32.27 10.79 -20.39
C LYS A 720 32.66 11.34 -19.01
N GLY A 721 31.69 11.74 -18.18
CA GLY A 721 31.93 12.14 -16.79
C GLY A 721 32.37 10.97 -15.89
N MET A 722 31.99 9.73 -16.20
CA MET A 722 32.45 8.53 -15.51
C MET A 722 33.81 8.03 -16.01
N PHE A 723 34.09 8.17 -17.31
CA PHE A 723 35.29 7.70 -17.99
C PHE A 723 35.76 8.75 -19.02
N PRO A 724 36.60 9.73 -18.63
CA PRO A 724 36.98 10.84 -19.50
C PRO A 724 37.66 10.41 -20.81
N ASP A 725 38.47 9.37 -20.75
CA ASP A 725 39.29 8.86 -21.85
C ASP A 725 38.54 7.87 -22.76
N PHE A 726 37.32 7.45 -22.39
CA PHE A 726 36.56 6.48 -23.18
C PHE A 726 35.96 7.13 -24.43
N GLN A 727 36.39 6.67 -25.61
CA GLN A 727 35.79 7.00 -26.90
C GLN A 727 34.95 5.83 -27.44
N PRO A 728 33.73 6.09 -27.95
CA PRO A 728 32.99 5.11 -28.76
C PRO A 728 33.77 4.68 -30.01
N ASN A 729 33.60 3.43 -30.41
CA ASN A 729 34.21 2.85 -31.60
C ASN A 729 33.44 3.32 -32.84
N VAL A 730 33.98 4.29 -33.58
CA VAL A 730 33.41 4.75 -34.85
C VAL A 730 33.79 3.77 -35.96
N LEU A 731 32.82 3.31 -36.75
CA LEU A 731 33.02 2.28 -37.77
C LEU A 731 33.25 2.87 -39.16
N ASP A 732 34.02 2.17 -39.98
CA ASP A 732 34.15 2.36 -41.44
C ASP A 732 32.89 1.89 -42.21
N ALA A 733 31.71 2.27 -41.71
CA ALA A 733 30.43 2.01 -42.32
C ALA A 733 29.46 3.19 -42.14
N VAL A 734 28.70 3.48 -43.20
CA VAL A 734 27.70 4.55 -43.26
C VAL A 734 26.37 3.96 -43.74
N ILE A 735 25.27 4.38 -43.12
CA ILE A 735 23.93 4.25 -43.70
C ILE A 735 23.51 5.62 -44.23
N CYS A 736 23.28 5.72 -45.53
CA CYS A 736 22.69 6.89 -46.16
C CYS A 736 21.20 6.64 -46.36
N GLN A 737 20.36 7.36 -45.61
CA GLN A 737 18.90 7.28 -45.73
C GLN A 737 18.42 8.30 -46.76
N VAL A 738 17.67 7.84 -47.75
CA VAL A 738 16.98 8.65 -48.77
C VAL A 738 15.48 8.48 -48.57
N GLN A 739 14.72 9.56 -48.71
CA GLN A 739 13.26 9.56 -48.58
C GLN A 739 12.65 10.17 -49.86
N VAL A 740 11.72 9.44 -50.49
CA VAL A 740 11.02 9.85 -51.70
C VAL A 740 9.51 9.63 -51.55
N PRO A 741 8.65 10.28 -52.36
CA PRO A 741 7.22 9.99 -52.40
C PRO A 741 6.92 8.49 -52.66
N GLY A 742 5.97 7.91 -51.94
CA GLY A 742 5.68 6.47 -51.93
C GLY A 742 4.85 5.96 -53.11
N ASP A 743 4.45 6.84 -54.03
CA ASP A 743 3.84 6.57 -55.32
C ASP A 743 4.89 6.19 -56.39
N VAL A 744 6.09 6.78 -56.34
CA VAL A 744 7.23 6.51 -57.25
C VAL A 744 7.54 5.03 -57.40
N ILE A 745 7.33 4.20 -56.36
CA ILE A 745 7.62 2.77 -56.40
C ILE A 745 6.65 1.93 -57.26
N ASN A 746 5.61 2.55 -57.80
CA ASN A 746 4.65 1.90 -58.71
C ASN A 746 4.96 2.25 -60.19
N GLU A 747 5.86 3.20 -60.44
CA GLU A 747 6.39 3.59 -61.75
C GLU A 747 7.47 2.60 -62.23
N GLU A 748 7.69 2.48 -63.55
CA GLU A 748 8.90 1.82 -64.07
C GLU A 748 10.12 2.75 -63.90
N PRO A 749 11.32 2.24 -63.56
CA PRO A 749 11.70 0.84 -63.38
C PRO A 749 11.52 0.30 -61.95
N HIS A 750 10.85 1.03 -61.07
CA HIS A 750 10.68 0.70 -59.64
C HIS A 750 9.59 -0.34 -59.37
N LYS A 751 8.79 -0.67 -60.37
CA LYS A 751 7.68 -1.62 -60.28
C LYS A 751 8.21 -3.02 -59.94
N GLY A 752 7.76 -3.56 -58.81
CA GLY A 752 8.29 -4.82 -58.28
C GLY A 752 9.59 -4.69 -57.46
N PHE A 753 10.18 -3.49 -57.36
CA PHE A 753 11.31 -3.17 -56.48
C PHE A 753 10.93 -3.14 -54.97
N MET A 754 9.65 -3.35 -54.66
CA MET A 754 9.15 -3.76 -53.34
C MET A 754 8.12 -4.87 -53.50
N ASN A 755 8.32 -6.00 -52.83
CA ASN A 755 7.33 -7.06 -52.79
C ASN A 755 6.36 -6.82 -51.60
N ARG A 756 5.29 -6.04 -51.84
CA ARG A 756 4.28 -5.71 -50.81
C ARG A 756 3.66 -6.96 -50.16
N ALA A 757 3.60 -8.10 -50.88
CA ALA A 757 3.10 -9.38 -50.34
C ALA A 757 4.07 -10.11 -49.40
N LYS A 758 5.33 -9.65 -49.27
CA LYS A 758 6.33 -10.18 -48.32
C LYS A 758 6.58 -9.27 -47.11
N GLY A 759 6.07 -8.03 -47.12
CA GLY A 759 6.09 -7.11 -45.98
C GLY A 759 6.53 -5.69 -46.32
N ALA A 760 6.61 -4.83 -45.30
CA ALA A 760 6.94 -3.41 -45.43
C ALA A 760 8.44 -3.10 -45.48
N ILE A 761 9.32 -4.11 -45.45
CA ILE A 761 10.78 -3.97 -45.59
C ILE A 761 11.29 -4.99 -46.61
N SER A 762 12.00 -4.55 -47.65
CA SER A 762 12.71 -5.40 -48.61
C SER A 762 14.23 -5.22 -48.53
N ALA A 763 14.96 -6.25 -48.95
CA ALA A 763 16.31 -6.56 -48.49
C ALA A 763 17.26 -6.91 -49.66
N TRP A 764 18.27 -6.07 -49.90
CA TRP A 764 19.14 -6.11 -51.08
C TRP A 764 20.62 -6.25 -50.70
N PRO A 765 21.08 -7.46 -50.33
CA PRO A 765 22.50 -7.71 -50.03
C PRO A 765 23.35 -7.64 -51.32
N SER A 766 24.50 -6.99 -51.23
CA SER A 766 25.48 -6.81 -52.31
C SER A 766 26.88 -6.57 -51.72
N PRO A 767 27.97 -6.99 -52.40
CA PRO A 767 29.35 -6.94 -51.88
C PRO A 767 29.77 -5.55 -51.39
N GLY A 768 30.11 -5.42 -50.10
CA GLY A 768 30.54 -4.17 -49.45
C GLY A 768 29.47 -3.07 -49.33
N ARG A 769 28.44 -3.08 -50.18
CA ARG A 769 27.39 -2.06 -50.31
C ARG A 769 26.04 -2.76 -50.48
N SER A 770 25.16 -2.65 -49.50
CA SER A 770 23.86 -3.33 -49.43
C SER A 770 22.73 -2.34 -49.15
N ALA A 771 21.50 -2.63 -49.54
CA ALA A 771 20.37 -1.73 -49.29
C ALA A 771 19.21 -2.38 -48.52
N LEU A 772 18.60 -1.60 -47.63
CA LEU A 772 17.27 -1.85 -47.10
C LEU A 772 16.29 -0.85 -47.70
N THR A 773 15.04 -1.28 -47.87
CA THR A 773 13.96 -0.50 -48.49
C THR A 773 12.71 -0.66 -47.63
N SER A 774 11.99 0.42 -47.32
CA SER A 774 10.79 0.33 -46.49
C SER A 774 9.76 1.43 -46.75
N VAL A 775 8.49 1.16 -46.43
CA VAL A 775 7.45 2.20 -46.40
C VAL A 775 7.42 2.82 -45.00
N SER A 776 7.51 4.15 -44.91
CA SER A 776 7.43 4.88 -43.65
C SER A 776 5.96 5.04 -43.21
N PRO A 777 5.56 4.53 -42.03
CA PRO A 777 4.17 4.61 -41.58
C PRO A 777 3.68 6.05 -41.42
N HIS A 778 2.47 6.30 -41.94
CA HIS A 778 1.72 7.56 -41.82
C HIS A 778 2.36 8.80 -42.49
N THR A 779 3.51 8.70 -43.16
CA THR A 779 4.13 9.83 -43.89
C THR A 779 3.86 9.80 -45.38
N GLY A 780 3.46 8.65 -45.93
CA GLY A 780 3.37 8.43 -47.37
C GLY A 780 4.73 8.31 -48.08
N LEU A 781 5.85 8.36 -47.34
CA LEU A 781 7.20 8.30 -47.89
C LEU A 781 7.70 6.85 -48.01
N PHE A 782 8.45 6.61 -49.07
CA PHE A 782 9.30 5.43 -49.22
C PHE A 782 10.73 5.78 -48.79
N GLU A 783 11.34 4.90 -48.00
CA GLU A 783 12.66 5.08 -47.40
C GLU A 783 13.65 4.04 -47.94
N LEU A 784 14.73 4.52 -48.55
CA LEU A 784 15.87 3.74 -49.02
C LEU A 784 17.04 3.94 -48.07
N GLN A 785 17.54 2.88 -47.46
CA GLN A 785 18.73 2.90 -46.60
C GLN A 785 19.89 2.21 -47.32
N ALA A 786 20.78 3.01 -47.90
CA ALA A 786 21.99 2.55 -48.59
C ALA A 786 23.11 2.33 -47.55
N ILE A 787 23.43 1.08 -47.24
CA ILE A 787 24.42 0.66 -46.24
C ILE A 787 25.74 0.36 -46.94
N ASP A 788 26.72 1.24 -46.75
CA ASP A 788 28.07 1.08 -47.27
C ASP A 788 29.03 0.70 -46.13
N SER A 789 29.70 -0.45 -46.24
CA SER A 789 30.73 -0.91 -45.28
C SER A 789 32.15 -0.89 -45.85
N THR A 790 32.36 -0.15 -46.95
CA THR A 790 33.69 0.22 -47.47
C THR A 790 33.92 1.74 -47.40
N TRP A 791 32.97 2.48 -46.83
CA TRP A 791 33.07 3.93 -46.62
C TRP A 791 33.88 4.20 -45.35
N THR A 792 35.20 4.16 -45.49
CA THR A 792 36.14 4.48 -44.42
C THR A 792 35.99 5.91 -43.89
N LEU A 793 36.59 6.18 -42.72
CA LEU A 793 36.76 7.56 -42.24
C LEU A 793 37.60 8.42 -43.21
N GLU A 794 38.63 7.85 -43.83
CA GLU A 794 39.52 8.54 -44.78
C GLU A 794 38.84 8.89 -46.12
N SER A 795 37.85 8.08 -46.56
CA SER A 795 37.09 8.33 -47.80
C SER A 795 35.84 9.19 -47.59
N ASP A 796 35.67 9.73 -46.38
CA ASP A 796 34.59 10.64 -46.00
C ASP A 796 35.04 12.10 -46.17
N ALA A 797 34.24 12.92 -46.86
CA ALA A 797 34.51 14.36 -47.00
C ALA A 797 34.02 15.17 -45.78
N GLU A 798 33.12 14.60 -44.97
CA GLU A 798 32.60 15.23 -43.75
C GLU A 798 32.73 14.26 -42.55
N PRO A 799 33.93 13.75 -42.20
CA PRO A 799 34.08 12.66 -41.22
C PRO A 799 33.53 13.01 -39.83
N GLU A 800 33.58 14.29 -39.44
CA GLU A 800 33.00 14.79 -38.19
C GLU A 800 31.47 14.89 -38.21
N LYS A 801 30.86 14.97 -39.39
CA LYS A 801 29.41 14.95 -39.58
C LYS A 801 28.90 13.52 -39.54
N ARG A 802 28.90 12.96 -38.33
CA ARG A 802 28.57 11.56 -38.04
C ARG A 802 27.07 11.26 -38.19
N LEU A 803 26.21 12.28 -38.09
CA LEU A 803 24.76 12.16 -38.22
C LEU A 803 24.15 13.49 -38.70
N GLY A 804 23.39 13.49 -39.81
CA GLY A 804 22.73 14.70 -40.33
C GLY A 804 22.39 14.64 -41.83
N TRP A 805 21.66 15.63 -42.35
CA TRP A 805 21.43 15.78 -43.79
C TRP A 805 22.70 16.23 -44.53
N CYS A 806 22.89 15.69 -45.72
CA CYS A 806 23.97 15.98 -46.67
C CYS A 806 23.37 16.15 -48.07
N ASP A 807 23.73 17.23 -48.74
CA ASP A 807 23.13 17.63 -50.02
C ASP A 807 23.99 17.21 -51.23
N ASP A 808 25.20 16.67 -50.98
CA ASP A 808 26.07 16.01 -51.98
C ASP A 808 25.52 14.62 -52.37
N VAL A 809 24.33 14.58 -52.98
CA VAL A 809 23.73 13.34 -53.50
C VAL A 809 24.56 12.78 -54.65
N GLN A 810 25.28 13.62 -55.39
CA GLN A 810 26.05 13.16 -56.54
C GLN A 810 27.16 12.19 -56.12
N ARG A 811 27.88 12.45 -55.03
CA ARG A 811 28.83 11.48 -54.44
C ARG A 811 28.18 10.11 -54.16
N ILE A 812 26.90 10.05 -53.80
CA ILE A 812 26.19 8.77 -53.63
C ILE A 812 25.81 8.15 -54.97
N ARG A 813 25.30 8.91 -55.93
CA ARG A 813 24.99 8.39 -57.28
C ARG A 813 26.24 7.80 -57.94
N ASP A 814 27.37 8.49 -57.84
CA ASP A 814 28.67 8.03 -58.34
C ASP A 814 29.14 6.77 -57.60
N ARG A 815 29.10 6.77 -56.26
CA ARG A 815 29.53 5.66 -55.39
C ARG A 815 28.63 4.42 -55.45
N TRP A 816 27.45 4.52 -56.06
CA TRP A 816 26.52 3.42 -56.31
C TRP A 816 26.14 3.28 -57.81
N SER A 817 26.96 3.83 -58.71
CA SER A 817 26.74 3.84 -60.16
C SER A 817 26.73 2.46 -60.82
N ASP A 818 27.31 1.46 -60.16
CA ASP A 818 27.37 0.05 -60.55
C ASP A 818 26.14 -0.78 -60.12
N HIS A 819 25.23 -0.21 -59.31
CA HIS A 819 24.07 -0.94 -58.79
C HIS A 819 22.92 -1.04 -59.82
N PRO A 820 21.93 -1.93 -59.60
CA PRO A 820 20.80 -2.13 -60.53
C PRO A 820 20.04 -0.85 -60.85
N LEU A 821 19.57 -0.73 -62.10
CA LEU A 821 18.92 0.50 -62.63
C LEU A 821 17.83 1.06 -61.70
N ALA A 822 16.98 0.20 -61.16
CA ALA A 822 15.86 0.60 -60.30
C ALA A 822 16.28 1.07 -58.89
N PHE A 823 17.49 0.75 -58.44
CA PHE A 823 18.12 1.36 -57.25
C PHE A 823 18.64 2.76 -57.60
N ARG A 824 19.35 2.90 -58.71
CA ARG A 824 19.93 4.18 -59.15
C ARG A 824 18.85 5.23 -59.41
N ALA A 825 17.80 4.87 -60.14
CA ALA A 825 16.67 5.78 -60.38
C ALA A 825 15.94 6.23 -59.09
N LEU A 826 16.04 5.50 -57.96
CA LEU A 826 15.55 5.98 -56.65
C LEU A 826 16.49 7.02 -56.01
N LEU A 827 17.80 6.89 -56.22
CA LEU A 827 18.79 7.90 -55.83
C LEU A 827 18.76 9.14 -56.74
N ASP A 828 18.36 8.97 -58.00
CA ASP A 828 18.22 10.08 -58.94
C ASP A 828 17.05 11.00 -58.54
N LYS A 829 15.99 10.42 -57.96
CA LYS A 829 14.84 11.15 -57.35
C LYS A 829 15.18 11.80 -55.99
N ALA A 830 16.39 11.65 -55.45
CA ALA A 830 16.78 12.22 -54.16
C ALA A 830 17.43 13.60 -54.33
N GLU A 831 16.90 14.61 -53.61
CA GLU A 831 17.48 15.96 -53.53
C GLU A 831 18.60 16.06 -52.49
N ARG A 832 18.51 15.25 -51.42
CA ARG A 832 19.47 15.15 -50.31
C ARG A 832 19.39 13.77 -49.65
N TYR A 833 20.40 13.39 -48.89
CA TYR A 833 20.41 12.17 -48.09
C TYR A 833 20.70 12.47 -46.62
N TYR A 834 20.27 11.60 -45.71
CA TYR A 834 20.61 11.67 -44.30
C TYR A 834 21.70 10.66 -43.98
N LYS A 835 22.88 11.17 -43.66
CA LYS A 835 24.08 10.40 -43.32
C LYS A 835 23.98 9.88 -41.88
N TRP A 836 24.26 8.60 -41.69
CA TRP A 836 24.41 7.96 -40.39
C TRP A 836 25.69 7.09 -40.37
N ARG A 837 26.78 7.67 -39.86
CA ARG A 837 28.03 6.95 -39.54
C ARG A 837 27.75 5.98 -38.39
N LEU A 838 28.10 4.71 -38.55
CA LEU A 838 27.85 3.68 -37.53
C LEU A 838 28.88 3.75 -36.40
N VAL A 839 28.43 3.48 -35.17
CA VAL A 839 29.23 3.64 -33.94
C VAL A 839 28.81 2.59 -32.91
N GLU A 840 29.78 1.93 -32.26
CA GLU A 840 29.55 1.04 -31.12
C GLU A 840 30.03 1.64 -29.79
N VAL A 841 29.24 1.46 -28.72
CA VAL A 841 29.68 1.63 -27.34
C VAL A 841 29.93 0.25 -26.75
N ALA A 842 31.10 -0.30 -27.08
CA ALA A 842 31.58 -1.60 -26.58
C ALA A 842 32.65 -1.43 -25.49
N LYS A 843 32.95 -2.50 -24.75
CA LYS A 843 34.08 -2.60 -23.80
C LYS A 843 34.15 -1.57 -22.65
N ILE A 844 33.09 -0.77 -22.39
CA ILE A 844 33.12 0.23 -21.29
C ILE A 844 33.46 -0.42 -19.92
N PRO A 845 34.26 0.21 -19.04
CA PRO A 845 34.78 -0.46 -17.84
C PRO A 845 33.68 -0.92 -16.90
N ALA A 846 32.74 -0.03 -16.56
CA ALA A 846 31.53 -0.35 -15.81
C ALA A 846 30.32 0.43 -16.35
N TRP A 847 29.12 -0.11 -16.14
CA TRP A 847 27.86 0.56 -16.49
C TRP A 847 27.35 1.48 -15.36
N SER A 848 27.82 1.27 -14.13
CA SER A 848 27.47 2.06 -12.95
C SER A 848 28.71 2.55 -12.21
N SER A 849 28.58 3.67 -11.49
CA SER A 849 29.67 4.25 -10.71
C SER A 849 30.07 3.42 -9.48
N ALA A 850 29.36 2.33 -9.18
CA ALA A 850 29.59 1.47 -8.01
C ALA A 850 30.92 0.69 -8.06
N LYS A 851 31.60 0.70 -9.22
CA LYS A 851 32.96 0.18 -9.43
C LYS A 851 33.93 1.23 -9.99
N VAL A 852 33.58 2.51 -9.94
CA VAL A 852 34.47 3.61 -10.32
C VAL A 852 35.10 4.14 -9.05
N GLU A 853 36.42 4.29 -9.05
CA GLU A 853 37.17 4.78 -7.91
C GLU A 853 36.74 6.20 -7.52
N GLY A 854 36.73 6.50 -6.22
CA GLY A 854 36.23 7.78 -5.68
C GLY A 854 34.72 8.03 -5.82
N ARG A 855 33.91 7.05 -6.27
CA ARG A 855 32.45 7.20 -6.43
C ARG A 855 31.63 6.24 -5.57
N TYR A 856 30.34 6.52 -5.43
CA TYR A 856 29.46 5.89 -4.44
C TYR A 856 28.40 4.95 -5.03
N GLY A 857 28.27 4.87 -6.36
CA GLY A 857 27.30 4.01 -7.03
C GLY A 857 25.96 4.65 -7.32
N ARG A 858 25.91 6.00 -7.43
CA ARG A 858 24.69 6.77 -7.68
C ARG A 858 24.55 7.28 -9.11
N THR A 859 25.38 6.80 -10.03
CA THR A 859 25.22 6.97 -11.48
C THR A 859 25.12 5.60 -12.16
N LEU A 860 24.16 5.43 -13.07
CA LEU A 860 23.98 4.24 -13.91
C LEU A 860 23.73 4.64 -15.37
N LEU A 861 24.25 3.88 -16.34
CA LEU A 861 24.03 4.05 -17.77
C LEU A 861 23.05 3.00 -18.30
N VAL A 862 22.17 3.38 -19.24
CA VAL A 862 21.18 2.50 -19.90
C VAL A 862 21.07 2.77 -21.41
N GLY A 863 20.62 1.78 -22.17
CA GLY A 863 20.48 1.86 -23.63
C GLY A 863 21.80 2.24 -24.32
N ASP A 864 21.71 3.06 -25.37
CA ASP A 864 22.88 3.44 -26.19
C ASP A 864 23.99 4.16 -25.42
N ALA A 865 23.72 4.69 -24.22
CA ALA A 865 24.74 5.25 -23.33
C ALA A 865 25.66 4.16 -22.72
N ALA A 866 25.14 2.96 -22.52
CA ALA A 866 25.86 1.80 -21.95
C ALA A 866 26.28 0.76 -23.00
N HIS A 867 25.45 0.53 -24.03
CA HIS A 867 25.62 -0.54 -25.01
C HIS A 867 25.06 -0.18 -26.40
N GLY A 868 25.34 1.04 -26.88
CA GLY A 868 24.99 1.43 -28.25
C GLY A 868 25.55 0.42 -29.26
N ILE A 869 24.65 -0.29 -29.95
CA ILE A 869 24.98 -1.30 -30.95
C ILE A 869 24.65 -0.81 -32.37
N SER A 870 25.32 -1.42 -33.34
CA SER A 870 25.01 -1.25 -34.77
C SER A 870 23.53 -1.63 -35.08
N PRO A 871 22.88 -1.08 -36.12
CA PRO A 871 21.42 -1.19 -36.23
C PRO A 871 20.88 -2.45 -36.91
N GLN A 872 21.73 -3.31 -37.51
CA GLN A 872 21.28 -4.34 -38.47
C GLN A 872 20.39 -5.46 -37.87
N ALA A 873 20.32 -5.60 -36.55
CA ALA A 873 19.41 -6.53 -35.86
C ALA A 873 18.09 -5.86 -35.39
N GLY A 874 17.95 -4.54 -35.48
CA GLY A 874 16.79 -3.80 -34.98
C GLY A 874 16.58 -3.86 -33.46
N GLN A 875 17.56 -4.32 -32.68
CA GLN A 875 17.38 -4.70 -31.26
C GLN A 875 17.70 -3.60 -30.23
N GLY A 876 18.47 -2.56 -30.58
CA GLY A 876 18.94 -1.57 -29.60
C GLY A 876 17.82 -0.90 -28.78
N SER A 877 16.69 -0.57 -29.42
CA SER A 877 15.53 -0.01 -28.71
C SER A 877 14.83 -1.01 -27.80
N SER A 878 14.68 -2.28 -28.21
CA SER A 878 14.15 -3.33 -27.33
C SER A 878 15.07 -3.57 -26.13
N LEU A 879 16.39 -3.57 -26.31
CA LEU A 879 17.36 -3.74 -25.22
C LEU A 879 17.34 -2.56 -24.23
N GLY A 880 17.14 -1.34 -24.73
CA GLY A 880 16.90 -0.16 -23.88
C GLY A 880 15.55 -0.17 -23.14
N MET A 881 14.55 -0.88 -23.66
CA MET A 881 13.30 -1.14 -22.94
C MET A 881 13.47 -2.23 -21.88
N GLU A 882 14.20 -3.32 -22.18
CA GLU A 882 14.54 -4.36 -21.20
C GLU A 882 15.36 -3.79 -20.03
N ASP A 883 16.29 -2.87 -20.30
CA ASP A 883 17.01 -2.12 -19.27
C ASP A 883 16.05 -1.39 -18.31
N ALA A 884 15.10 -0.63 -18.86
CA ALA A 884 14.13 0.12 -18.08
C ALA A 884 13.34 -0.78 -17.11
N VAL A 885 12.89 -1.94 -17.58
CA VAL A 885 12.12 -2.90 -16.77
C VAL A 885 13.00 -3.62 -15.74
N VAL A 886 14.20 -4.08 -16.12
CA VAL A 886 15.13 -4.73 -15.17
C VAL A 886 15.56 -3.76 -14.06
N LEU A 887 15.78 -2.48 -14.37
CA LEU A 887 16.11 -1.47 -13.37
C LEU A 887 14.93 -1.16 -12.45
N ALA A 888 13.73 -0.97 -13.00
CA ALA A 888 12.52 -0.68 -12.22
C ALA A 888 12.04 -1.86 -11.37
N GLU A 889 12.31 -3.09 -11.80
CA GLU A 889 12.10 -4.29 -10.99
C GLU A 889 13.14 -4.36 -9.87
N LEU A 890 14.44 -4.18 -10.14
CA LEU A 890 15.51 -4.22 -9.12
C LEU A 890 15.40 -3.14 -8.03
N LEU A 891 14.79 -1.99 -8.34
CA LEU A 891 14.52 -0.91 -7.38
C LEU A 891 13.12 -1.02 -6.73
N SER A 892 12.27 -1.96 -7.15
CA SER A 892 10.93 -2.11 -6.60
C SER A 892 10.96 -2.47 -5.09
N PRO A 893 9.98 -2.05 -4.28
CA PRO A 893 10.08 -2.11 -2.81
C PRO A 893 10.27 -3.51 -2.20
N GLN A 894 9.90 -4.58 -2.91
CA GLN A 894 10.17 -5.97 -2.48
C GLN A 894 11.68 -6.28 -2.36
N TYR A 895 12.53 -5.59 -3.13
CA TYR A 895 13.99 -5.73 -3.13
C TYR A 895 14.72 -4.63 -2.32
N LEU A 896 14.05 -3.55 -1.90
CA LEU A 896 14.64 -2.51 -1.04
C LEU A 896 14.53 -2.89 0.45
N GLY A 897 15.57 -2.72 1.27
CA GLY A 897 15.51 -3.02 2.70
C GLY A 897 16.83 -3.15 3.47
N LEU A 898 17.98 -2.81 2.87
CA LEU A 898 19.29 -2.73 3.55
C LEU A 898 19.61 -1.32 4.05
N GLY A 899 18.87 -0.31 3.61
CA GLY A 899 19.21 1.09 3.78
C GLY A 899 19.60 1.69 2.43
N ARG A 900 19.14 2.91 2.16
CA ARG A 900 19.00 3.43 0.79
C ARG A 900 20.28 3.35 -0.07
N GLN A 901 21.44 3.66 0.52
CA GLN A 901 22.74 3.57 -0.16
C GLN A 901 23.11 2.13 -0.56
N GLU A 902 22.97 1.17 0.35
CA GLU A 902 23.28 -0.24 0.04
C GLU A 902 22.27 -0.85 -0.93
N ASP A 903 21.00 -0.47 -0.80
CA ASP A 903 19.95 -0.92 -1.71
C ASP A 903 20.20 -0.46 -3.17
N ILE A 904 20.53 0.82 -3.37
CA ILE A 904 20.87 1.38 -4.69
C ILE A 904 22.17 0.76 -5.21
N LYS A 905 23.24 0.72 -4.39
CA LYS A 905 24.55 0.18 -4.80
C LYS A 905 24.45 -1.29 -5.24
N ARG A 906 23.67 -2.11 -4.52
CA ARG A 906 23.37 -3.49 -4.94
C ARG A 906 22.54 -3.51 -6.22
N ALA A 907 21.47 -2.72 -6.33
CA ALA A 907 20.61 -2.70 -7.52
C ALA A 907 21.39 -2.35 -8.80
N VAL A 908 22.20 -1.29 -8.80
CA VAL A 908 23.02 -0.90 -9.98
C VAL A 908 24.17 -1.89 -10.27
N THR A 909 24.57 -2.70 -9.28
CA THR A 909 25.56 -3.77 -9.46
C THR A 909 24.93 -5.03 -10.06
N MET A 910 23.76 -5.45 -9.55
CA MET A 910 22.97 -6.55 -10.10
C MET A 910 22.48 -6.25 -11.52
N PHE A 911 22.03 -5.01 -11.77
CA PHE A 911 21.61 -4.54 -13.09
C PHE A 911 22.70 -4.78 -14.14
N GLN A 912 23.93 -4.33 -13.88
CA GLN A 912 25.07 -4.59 -14.76
C GLN A 912 25.33 -6.09 -14.94
N ALA A 913 25.28 -6.88 -13.86
CA ALA A 913 25.52 -8.33 -13.91
C ALA A 913 24.47 -9.09 -14.74
N ILE A 914 23.23 -8.60 -14.79
CA ILE A 914 22.13 -9.16 -15.58
C ILE A 914 22.20 -8.69 -17.04
N ARG A 915 22.35 -7.39 -17.27
CA ARG A 915 22.17 -6.77 -18.60
C ARG A 915 23.40 -6.85 -19.50
N ARG A 916 24.60 -6.65 -18.94
CA ARG A 916 25.85 -6.58 -19.72
C ARG A 916 26.15 -7.87 -20.51
N PRO A 917 25.96 -9.09 -19.97
CA PRO A 917 26.14 -10.32 -20.75
C PRO A 917 25.13 -10.46 -21.89
N ARG A 918 23.86 -10.09 -21.68
CA ARG A 918 22.82 -10.15 -22.73
C ARG A 918 23.12 -9.18 -23.86
N CYS A 919 23.46 -7.93 -23.55
CA CYS A 919 23.73 -6.93 -24.58
C CYS A 919 25.01 -7.23 -25.38
N GLU A 920 26.05 -7.82 -24.76
CA GLU A 920 27.25 -8.24 -25.50
C GLU A 920 26.98 -9.40 -26.49
N VAL A 921 26.19 -10.41 -26.11
CA VAL A 921 25.73 -11.46 -27.05
C VAL A 921 24.96 -10.83 -28.22
N MET A 922 24.10 -9.86 -27.94
CA MET A 922 23.33 -9.15 -28.96
C MET A 922 24.19 -8.27 -29.88
N ARG A 923 25.27 -7.66 -29.36
CA ARG A 923 26.26 -6.94 -30.15
C ARG A 923 27.00 -7.88 -31.11
N ILE A 924 27.40 -9.05 -30.64
CA ILE A 924 28.06 -10.09 -31.47
C ILE A 924 27.11 -10.57 -32.58
N LEU A 925 25.85 -10.91 -32.25
CA LEU A 925 24.82 -11.26 -33.23
C LEU A 925 24.62 -10.17 -34.28
N THR A 926 24.49 -8.92 -33.84
CA THR A 926 24.29 -7.76 -34.72
C THR A 926 25.42 -7.59 -35.72
N ASN A 927 26.67 -7.71 -35.28
CA ASN A 927 27.83 -7.61 -36.16
C ASN A 927 27.99 -8.82 -37.08
N ALA A 928 27.59 -10.02 -36.64
CA ALA A 928 27.54 -11.22 -37.49
C ALA A 928 26.44 -11.15 -38.56
N ILE A 929 25.30 -10.51 -38.26
CA ILE A 929 24.27 -10.15 -39.24
C ILE A 929 24.84 -9.10 -40.20
N GLY A 930 25.42 -8.01 -39.69
CA GLY A 930 26.00 -6.92 -40.48
C GLY A 930 26.99 -7.39 -41.54
N LYS A 931 28.00 -8.19 -41.14
CA LYS A 931 28.96 -8.81 -42.08
C LYS A 931 28.30 -9.71 -43.12
N GLY A 932 27.14 -10.29 -42.83
CA GLY A 932 26.44 -11.18 -43.75
C GLY A 932 25.61 -10.48 -44.83
N TRP A 933 25.25 -9.21 -44.64
CA TRP A 933 24.63 -8.41 -45.70
C TRP A 933 25.62 -8.13 -46.84
N VAL A 934 26.84 -7.74 -46.47
CA VAL A 934 27.89 -7.20 -47.36
C VAL A 934 28.86 -8.27 -47.91
N ALA A 935 28.56 -9.55 -47.71
CA ALA A 935 29.44 -10.66 -48.07
C ALA A 935 29.67 -10.76 -49.60
N GLU A 936 30.93 -10.88 -50.02
CA GLU A 936 31.31 -10.73 -51.43
C GLU A 936 30.90 -11.90 -52.32
N HIS A 937 31.02 -13.14 -51.81
CA HIS A 937 30.87 -14.33 -52.64
C HIS A 937 29.40 -14.79 -52.69
N PRO A 938 28.78 -15.04 -53.87
CA PRO A 938 27.38 -15.48 -53.95
C PRO A 938 27.08 -16.78 -53.18
N LYS A 939 28.03 -17.72 -53.10
CA LYS A 939 27.92 -18.91 -52.24
C LYS A 939 27.89 -18.55 -50.75
N MET A 940 28.61 -17.51 -50.34
CA MET A 940 28.60 -16.99 -48.97
C MET A 940 27.27 -16.30 -48.68
N ILE A 941 26.78 -15.42 -49.57
CA ILE A 941 25.43 -14.83 -49.47
C ILE A 941 24.35 -15.92 -49.39
N GLN A 942 24.46 -16.99 -50.19
CA GLN A 942 23.50 -18.10 -50.19
C GLN A 942 23.61 -18.99 -48.94
N ALA A 943 24.82 -19.27 -48.44
CA ALA A 943 25.04 -19.97 -47.18
C ALA A 943 24.52 -19.16 -45.99
N ILE A 944 24.73 -17.84 -45.98
CA ILE A 944 24.23 -16.89 -44.99
C ILE A 944 22.70 -16.80 -45.07
N ARG A 945 22.12 -16.72 -46.27
CA ARG A 945 20.67 -16.87 -46.51
C ARG A 945 20.13 -18.25 -46.12
N LYS A 946 20.94 -19.30 -46.02
CA LYS A 946 20.54 -20.61 -45.48
C LYS A 946 20.60 -20.62 -43.95
N THR A 947 21.71 -20.18 -43.36
CA THR A 947 21.90 -20.05 -41.90
C THR A 947 20.83 -19.15 -41.28
N TYR A 948 20.54 -17.99 -41.86
CA TYR A 948 19.51 -17.09 -41.34
C TYR A 948 18.11 -17.35 -41.95
N GLY A 949 17.99 -17.96 -43.13
CA GLY A 949 16.70 -18.27 -43.77
C GLY A 949 16.00 -19.52 -43.24
N VAL A 950 16.70 -20.40 -42.50
CA VAL A 950 16.09 -21.52 -41.77
C VAL A 950 15.26 -21.07 -40.56
N LEU A 951 15.21 -19.76 -40.25
CA LEU A 951 14.18 -19.17 -39.38
C LEU A 951 12.73 -19.48 -39.82
N ALA A 952 12.52 -19.90 -41.07
CA ALA A 952 11.23 -20.24 -41.66
C ALA A 952 10.67 -21.63 -41.28
N ALA A 953 11.42 -22.48 -40.58
CA ALA A 953 10.90 -23.75 -40.07
C ALA A 953 10.05 -23.52 -38.81
N SER A 954 8.75 -23.84 -38.88
CA SER A 954 7.79 -23.60 -37.81
C SER A 954 7.46 -24.88 -37.02
N GLU A 955 8.05 -25.02 -35.83
CA GLU A 955 7.52 -25.87 -34.75
C GLU A 955 7.52 -25.09 -33.42
N CYS A 956 6.75 -25.54 -32.44
CA CYS A 956 6.43 -24.74 -31.27
C CYS A 956 7.63 -24.59 -30.31
N TYR A 957 7.94 -23.36 -29.89
CA TYR A 957 8.97 -23.12 -28.87
C TYR A 957 8.56 -23.53 -27.45
N GLN A 958 7.38 -24.13 -27.21
CA GLN A 958 6.92 -24.46 -25.86
C GLN A 958 7.93 -25.31 -25.09
N ASP A 959 8.36 -26.44 -25.65
CA ASP A 959 9.18 -27.45 -24.95
C ASP A 959 10.69 -27.23 -25.07
N VAL A 960 11.12 -26.29 -25.91
CA VAL A 960 12.55 -25.94 -26.09
C VAL A 960 13.05 -25.11 -24.89
N ARG A 961 14.19 -25.48 -24.29
CA ARG A 961 14.83 -24.65 -23.26
C ARG A 961 15.58 -23.47 -23.91
N PRO A 962 15.43 -22.21 -23.45
CA PRO A 962 16.16 -21.07 -24.00
C PRO A 962 17.66 -21.15 -23.64
N ASP A 963 18.54 -20.91 -24.61
CA ASP A 963 20.00 -20.84 -24.39
C ASP A 963 20.66 -19.76 -25.26
N HIS A 964 21.54 -18.98 -24.65
CA HIS A 964 22.32 -17.90 -25.27
C HIS A 964 23.62 -18.39 -25.93
N LYS A 965 24.05 -19.62 -25.67
CA LYS A 965 25.25 -20.23 -26.27
C LYS A 965 24.95 -21.04 -27.52
N ALA A 966 23.70 -21.46 -27.71
CA ALA A 966 23.27 -22.16 -28.90
C ALA A 966 23.48 -21.31 -30.17
N PRO A 967 23.79 -21.91 -31.34
CA PRO A 967 24.01 -21.15 -32.58
C PRO A 967 22.80 -20.30 -32.96
N PHE A 968 23.03 -19.10 -33.48
CA PHE A 968 22.00 -18.06 -33.67
C PHE A 968 20.76 -18.46 -34.50
N HIS A 969 20.87 -19.51 -35.32
CA HIS A 969 19.80 -20.03 -36.16
C HIS A 969 18.93 -21.09 -35.48
N THR A 970 19.23 -21.48 -34.24
CA THR A 970 18.58 -22.61 -33.56
C THR A 970 17.41 -22.17 -32.66
N PRO A 971 16.39 -23.04 -32.46
CA PRO A 971 15.26 -22.74 -31.57
C PRO A 971 15.62 -22.30 -30.13
N PRO A 972 16.64 -22.87 -29.43
CA PRO A 972 17.04 -22.41 -28.11
C PRO A 972 17.49 -20.95 -28.06
N PHE A 973 18.26 -20.51 -29.08
CA PHE A 973 18.73 -19.13 -29.17
C PHE A 973 17.57 -18.17 -29.49
N GLN A 974 16.70 -18.55 -30.42
CA GLN A 974 15.56 -17.71 -30.78
C GLN A 974 14.57 -17.57 -29.62
N LYS A 975 14.31 -18.62 -28.83
CA LYS A 975 13.48 -18.53 -27.62
C LYS A 975 14.14 -17.64 -26.56
N TRP A 976 15.45 -17.75 -26.36
CA TRP A 976 16.20 -16.85 -25.46
C TRP A 976 16.15 -15.38 -25.92
N LEU A 977 16.12 -15.12 -27.23
CA LEU A 977 16.00 -13.78 -27.78
C LEU A 977 14.60 -13.18 -27.57
N ASP A 978 13.57 -13.87 -28.07
CA ASP A 978 12.20 -13.35 -28.15
C ASP A 978 11.43 -13.44 -26.83
N VAL A 979 11.71 -14.45 -26.00
CA VAL A 979 10.98 -14.76 -24.76
C VAL A 979 11.89 -14.51 -23.55
N TYR A 980 12.08 -13.22 -23.24
CA TYR A 980 12.86 -12.75 -22.10
C TYR A 980 11.93 -12.17 -21.04
N ASP A 981 11.84 -12.82 -19.88
CA ASP A 981 11.16 -12.27 -18.70
C ASP A 981 12.19 -11.61 -17.76
N GLU A 982 12.12 -10.29 -17.70
CA GLU A 982 12.99 -9.44 -16.88
C GLU A 982 12.84 -9.74 -15.39
N ARG A 983 11.64 -10.12 -14.95
CA ARG A 983 11.31 -10.35 -13.54
C ARG A 983 11.77 -11.71 -13.08
N GLU A 984 11.61 -12.75 -13.91
CA GLU A 984 12.16 -14.08 -13.63
C GLU A 984 13.69 -14.00 -13.51
N VAL A 985 14.35 -13.29 -14.43
CA VAL A 985 15.80 -13.08 -14.41
C VAL A 985 16.26 -12.28 -13.19
N VAL A 986 15.55 -11.21 -12.81
CA VAL A 986 15.83 -10.45 -11.57
C VAL A 986 15.61 -11.31 -10.33
N ARG A 987 14.52 -12.08 -10.25
CA ARG A 987 14.23 -12.99 -9.13
C ARG A 987 15.29 -14.10 -8.98
N ALA A 988 15.73 -14.69 -10.09
CA ALA A 988 16.78 -15.70 -10.11
C ALA A 988 18.14 -15.13 -9.68
N ALA A 989 18.50 -13.94 -10.17
CA ALA A 989 19.70 -13.22 -9.73
C ALA A 989 19.63 -12.85 -8.24
N TRP A 990 18.47 -12.42 -7.76
CA TRP A 990 18.23 -12.09 -6.35
C TRP A 990 18.41 -13.28 -5.42
N LYS A 991 17.79 -14.44 -5.71
CA LYS A 991 17.98 -15.66 -4.90
C LYS A 991 19.47 -16.03 -4.81
N LYS A 992 20.20 -15.94 -5.92
CA LYS A 992 21.65 -16.20 -5.96
C LYS A 992 22.47 -15.23 -5.11
N GLU A 993 22.08 -13.96 -5.06
CA GLU A 993 22.77 -12.92 -4.28
C GLU A 993 22.42 -13.00 -2.77
N MET A 994 21.18 -13.35 -2.41
CA MET A 994 20.79 -13.61 -1.02
C MET A 994 21.48 -14.86 -0.46
N ALA A 995 21.66 -15.91 -1.28
CA ALA A 995 22.45 -17.07 -0.89
C ALA A 995 23.92 -16.70 -0.64
N ARG A 996 24.56 -15.95 -1.56
CA ARG A 996 25.95 -15.48 -1.44
C ARG A 996 26.20 -14.58 -0.23
N SER A 997 25.23 -13.76 0.16
CA SER A 997 25.35 -12.82 1.28
C SER A 997 24.98 -13.44 2.64
N GLY A 998 24.74 -14.76 2.71
CA GLY A 998 24.39 -15.45 3.96
C GLY A 998 22.98 -15.13 4.47
N ARG A 999 22.07 -14.71 3.57
CA ARG A 999 20.71 -14.22 3.91
C ARG A 999 19.60 -15.01 3.23
N GLY A 1000 19.88 -16.23 2.75
CA GLY A 1000 18.98 -17.06 1.93
C GLY A 1000 17.53 -17.11 2.42
N GLU A 1001 17.30 -17.61 3.65
CA GLU A 1001 15.97 -17.75 4.26
C GLU A 1001 15.21 -16.40 4.33
N LYS A 1002 15.89 -15.32 4.74
CA LYS A 1002 15.33 -13.96 4.79
C LYS A 1002 15.10 -13.37 3.40
N GLY A 1003 15.73 -13.91 2.36
CA GLY A 1003 15.52 -13.57 0.96
C GLY A 1003 14.31 -14.28 0.34
N GLU A 1004 13.99 -15.49 0.79
CA GLU A 1004 12.81 -16.25 0.33
C GLU A 1004 11.54 -15.86 1.09
N ALA A 1005 11.60 -15.61 2.40
CA ALA A 1005 10.46 -15.13 3.20
C ALA A 1005 10.03 -13.67 2.88
N ARG A 1006 10.53 -13.10 1.79
CA ARG A 1006 10.33 -11.71 1.34
C ARG A 1006 9.87 -11.59 -0.12
N LEU A 1007 9.89 -12.71 -0.86
CA LEU A 1007 9.42 -12.85 -2.25
C LEU A 1007 7.97 -13.34 -2.31
#